data_AF-A0AAV5WMK9-F1
#
_entry.id   AF-A0AAV5WMK9-F1
#
_cell.length_a   1.000
_cell.length_b   1.000
_cell.length_c   1.000
_cell.angle_alpha   90.00
_cell.angle_beta   90.00
_cell.angle_gamma   90.00
#
_symmetry.space_group_name_H-M   'P 1'
#
loop_
_entity.id
_entity.type
_entity.pdbx_description
1 polymer ?
#
loop_
_entity_poly.entity_id
_entity_poly.type
_entity_poly.pdbx_seq_one_letter_code
_entity_poly.pdbx_strand_id
1 'polypeptide(L)'
;SMAYCDYAGAALPSQAQLDSLHARLSTFPLANPHSRHAVSGNTAALVESARARIYAHLHTTPDDYDLVFTFNTTHSIHIIAESFVFPPKEQPAGDPHMVYSISDCRGPSYVYLLDSHTSVVGAREIVRDKVDTICCLDELPENWEEAKTTDSFRGLFVMTAMSNFCGRKYPLSAVEEAQKRGFSVVLDAASLVSSSPLRLDQCTPHFVVFSFYKMFGYPTGLAAMFIHRSARGLLNKRSFGGGTVTAYLPQQLYHADKDIFHRRFEEGTPNYFAMAALREGFEELDRCGGISAIHAHCDRIVRAAREMLRGKVHANGRPLCVLYEHEENPSSNSKGPTIAFNVRRHDGSWVGFIEVEKMADLFGIHLRTGCFCNAGACQKYLKLSNEELKANFESGKRCGDLVDLIDGRPVGAVRLSFGKASTMQDIDLISSMLSCCFVGGAVSTLRPPAIPLEMPIRARVDSLYVYPVKSCRGISVDSWSLSPSGLSFDRHFSIVSSDVTLTQKRVPRLCRIVPQIDFATSTLRLSSEDEKNEGEEKGIETPLTSSENGRIGSAAANIVCTSNIQSMDVGGPSVSDWLSDQLDFPACVLRRVEGGGSLSPSRSFSNDSPYLLVSYSSAAVISSTIGMEVDEYIRRFRPNIVVSGLPPFIEDEAEEINIDGHLFEVMGKCVRCEMICIDQSTGDKDPAALLALRESRKGEGITFGVYLRERESQSVTPRFISQGSNVILSRKHD
;
A
#
# COMPACT_ATOMS: atom_id res chain seq x y z
N SER A 1 5.31 -0.49 20.74
CA SER A 1 6.22 -1.15 19.78
C SER A 1 5.45 -1.42 18.50
N MET A 2 6.13 -1.52 17.36
CA MET A 2 5.51 -1.74 16.04
C MET A 2 5.70 -3.19 15.61
N ALA A 3 4.62 -3.92 15.30
CA ALA A 3 4.69 -5.27 14.74
C ALA A 3 4.60 -5.22 13.21
N TYR A 4 5.72 -5.43 12.51
CA TYR A 4 5.75 -5.42 11.05
C TYR A 4 5.49 -6.82 10.46
N CYS A 5 4.37 -6.95 9.74
CA CYS A 5 3.84 -8.22 9.21
C CYS A 5 3.63 -8.19 7.68
N ASP A 6 4.33 -7.34 6.92
CA ASP A 6 4.26 -7.28 5.45
C ASP A 6 5.57 -7.72 4.73
N TYR A 7 6.32 -8.66 5.31
CA TYR A 7 7.57 -9.18 4.72
C TYR A 7 7.43 -9.80 3.32
N ALA A 8 6.26 -10.38 2.99
CA ALA A 8 6.01 -10.88 1.64
C ALA A 8 5.81 -9.74 0.61
N GLY A 9 5.48 -8.53 1.08
CA GLY A 9 5.46 -7.31 0.29
C GLY A 9 6.86 -6.75 0.10
N ALA A 10 7.55 -6.46 1.21
CA ALA A 10 8.93 -6.00 1.29
C ALA A 10 9.53 -6.34 2.66
N ALA A 11 10.82 -6.68 2.73
CA ALA A 11 11.51 -6.70 4.01
C ALA A 11 11.86 -5.26 4.45
N LEU A 12 12.20 -5.07 5.73
CA LEU A 12 12.77 -3.81 6.22
C LEU A 12 14.30 -3.91 6.30
N PRO A 13 15.04 -2.89 5.83
CA PRO A 13 16.48 -2.81 6.07
C PRO A 13 16.74 -2.62 7.57
N SER A 14 17.82 -3.18 8.07
CA SER A 14 18.24 -2.92 9.46
C SER A 14 18.99 -1.60 9.55
N GLN A 15 18.98 -0.97 10.72
CA GLN A 15 19.79 0.23 10.96
C GLN A 15 21.28 -0.05 10.69
N ALA A 16 21.77 -1.20 11.14
CA ALA A 16 23.16 -1.61 10.91
C ALA A 16 23.51 -1.78 9.42
N GLN A 17 22.56 -2.24 8.59
CA GLN A 17 22.74 -2.30 7.13
C GLN A 17 22.91 -0.88 6.55
N LEU A 18 22.05 0.06 6.95
CA LEU A 18 22.09 1.44 6.45
C LEU A 18 23.32 2.20 6.93
N ASP A 19 23.70 2.02 8.19
CA ASP A 19 24.91 2.64 8.75
C ASP A 19 26.18 2.13 8.08
N SER A 20 26.25 0.81 7.83
CA SER A 20 27.38 0.21 7.12
C SER A 20 27.49 0.73 5.69
N LEU A 21 26.37 0.84 4.99
CA LEU A 21 26.32 1.39 3.64
C LEU A 21 26.75 2.86 3.64
N HIS A 22 26.22 3.67 4.56
CA HIS A 22 26.59 5.07 4.69
C HIS A 22 28.09 5.23 4.94
N ALA A 23 28.65 4.49 5.89
CA ALA A 23 30.08 4.50 6.18
C ALA A 23 30.93 4.13 4.95
N ARG A 24 30.48 3.13 4.17
CA ARG A 24 31.16 2.72 2.93
C ARG A 24 31.10 3.82 1.87
N LEU A 25 29.93 4.36 1.58
CA LEU A 25 29.77 5.39 0.53
C LEU A 25 30.47 6.70 0.88
N SER A 26 30.59 7.02 2.17
CA SER A 26 31.35 8.19 2.65
C SER A 26 32.86 8.04 2.52
N THR A 27 33.37 6.80 2.44
CA THR A 27 34.82 6.51 2.37
C THR A 27 35.28 6.06 0.99
N PHE A 28 34.41 5.40 0.23
CA PHE A 28 34.67 4.88 -1.11
C PHE A 28 33.71 5.51 -2.11
N PRO A 29 34.11 6.60 -2.80
CA PRO A 29 33.28 7.19 -3.83
C PRO A 29 33.07 6.18 -4.96
N LEU A 30 31.83 6.10 -5.45
CA LEU A 30 31.48 5.30 -6.62
C LEU A 30 31.34 6.19 -7.85
N ALA A 31 31.78 5.69 -8.99
CA ALA A 31 31.60 6.33 -10.29
C ALA A 31 31.09 5.32 -11.32
N ASN A 32 30.68 5.82 -12.49
CA ASN A 32 30.23 4.97 -13.60
C ASN A 32 31.27 3.88 -13.93
N PRO A 33 30.93 2.58 -13.83
CA PRO A 33 31.88 1.47 -13.97
C PRO A 33 32.40 1.29 -15.41
N HIS A 34 31.91 2.05 -16.38
CA HIS A 34 32.37 2.02 -17.77
C HIS A 34 33.48 3.04 -18.08
N SER A 35 33.80 3.93 -17.14
CA SER A 35 34.93 4.86 -17.27
C SER A 35 36.28 4.18 -17.02
N ARG A 36 37.39 4.80 -17.43
CA ARG A 36 38.75 4.21 -17.35
C ARG A 36 39.58 4.65 -16.14
N HIS A 37 39.08 5.54 -15.29
CA HIS A 37 39.82 6.03 -14.11
C HIS A 37 39.68 5.07 -12.91
N ALA A 38 40.60 5.15 -11.94
CA ALA A 38 40.70 4.22 -10.82
C ALA A 38 39.39 4.04 -10.03
N VAL A 39 38.66 5.12 -9.77
CA VAL A 39 37.36 5.07 -9.07
C VAL A 39 36.34 4.17 -9.80
N SER A 40 36.31 4.23 -11.14
CA SER A 40 35.44 3.36 -11.95
C SER A 40 35.87 1.88 -11.85
N GLY A 41 37.17 1.62 -11.86
CA GLY A 41 37.72 0.27 -11.64
C GLY A 41 37.31 -0.31 -10.28
N ASN A 42 37.31 0.52 -9.23
CA ASN A 42 36.84 0.12 -7.91
C ASN A 42 35.33 -0.17 -7.90
N THR A 43 34.51 0.67 -8.54
CA THR A 43 33.07 0.38 -8.71
C THR A 43 32.86 -0.95 -9.42
N ALA A 44 33.57 -1.20 -10.52
CA ALA A 44 33.45 -2.44 -11.29
C ALA A 44 33.82 -3.66 -10.43
N ALA A 45 34.91 -3.59 -9.65
CA ALA A 45 35.30 -4.66 -8.73
C ALA A 45 34.24 -4.92 -7.65
N LEU A 46 33.60 -3.86 -7.12
CA LEU A 46 32.50 -4.02 -6.15
C LEU A 46 31.27 -4.70 -6.76
N VAL A 47 30.91 -4.36 -8.01
CA VAL A 47 29.82 -5.02 -8.74
C VAL A 47 30.11 -6.51 -8.95
N GLU A 48 31.33 -6.86 -9.38
CA GLU A 48 31.71 -8.27 -9.54
C GLU A 48 31.78 -9.02 -8.19
N SER A 49 32.21 -8.35 -7.11
CA SER A 49 32.16 -8.91 -5.75
C SER A 49 30.71 -9.19 -5.32
N ALA A 50 29.77 -8.30 -5.63
CA ALA A 50 28.36 -8.52 -5.37
C ALA A 50 27.84 -9.74 -6.17
N ARG A 51 28.20 -9.88 -7.46
CA ARG A 51 27.85 -11.09 -8.25
C ARG A 51 28.37 -12.36 -7.60
N ALA A 52 29.66 -12.40 -7.23
CA ALA A 52 30.27 -13.54 -6.57
C ALA A 52 29.53 -13.93 -5.27
N ARG A 53 29.13 -12.93 -4.46
CA ARG A 53 28.37 -13.15 -3.22
C ARG A 53 26.98 -13.75 -3.49
N ILE A 54 26.32 -13.37 -4.58
CA ILE A 54 24.99 -13.91 -4.95
C ILE A 54 25.13 -15.35 -5.46
N TYR A 55 26.13 -15.63 -6.31
CA TYR A 55 26.42 -17.00 -6.76
C TYR A 55 26.64 -17.94 -5.57
N ALA A 56 27.46 -17.51 -4.60
CA ALA A 56 27.71 -18.27 -3.38
C ALA A 56 26.43 -18.49 -2.55
N HIS A 57 25.55 -17.48 -2.46
CA HIS A 57 24.29 -17.61 -1.72
C HIS A 57 23.35 -18.68 -2.29
N LEU A 58 23.32 -18.81 -3.62
CA LEU A 58 22.44 -19.74 -4.32
C LEU A 58 23.12 -21.07 -4.66
N HIS A 59 24.36 -21.28 -4.19
CA HIS A 59 25.14 -22.50 -4.45
C HIS A 59 25.28 -22.80 -5.96
N THR A 60 25.76 -21.81 -6.72
CA THR A 60 26.01 -21.92 -8.16
C THR A 60 27.26 -21.15 -8.54
N THR A 61 27.71 -21.28 -9.78
CA THR A 61 28.86 -20.55 -10.33
C THR A 61 28.52 -19.82 -11.63
N PRO A 62 29.39 -18.90 -12.10
CA PRO A 62 29.35 -18.35 -13.45
C PRO A 62 29.51 -19.41 -14.58
N ASP A 63 29.99 -20.61 -14.24
CA ASP A 63 30.10 -21.73 -15.17
C ASP A 63 28.77 -22.44 -15.39
N ASP A 64 27.78 -22.22 -14.52
CA ASP A 64 26.45 -22.81 -14.61
C ASP A 64 25.42 -21.79 -15.11
N TYR A 65 25.49 -20.56 -14.58
CA TYR A 65 24.52 -19.50 -14.83
C TYR A 65 25.16 -18.15 -15.14
N ASP A 66 24.50 -17.38 -16.00
CA ASP A 66 24.70 -15.94 -16.13
C ASP A 66 23.75 -15.19 -15.19
N LEU A 67 24.31 -14.37 -14.30
CA LEU A 67 23.56 -13.42 -13.50
C LEU A 67 23.44 -12.08 -14.25
N VAL A 68 22.22 -11.65 -14.54
CA VAL A 68 21.85 -10.33 -15.06
C VAL A 68 21.18 -9.52 -13.96
N PHE A 69 21.63 -8.28 -13.74
CA PHE A 69 20.92 -7.33 -12.89
C PHE A 69 19.79 -6.64 -13.64
N THR A 70 18.60 -6.64 -13.05
CA THR A 70 17.39 -6.01 -13.61
C THR A 70 16.73 -5.11 -12.56
N PHE A 71 15.69 -4.36 -12.93
CA PHE A 71 15.04 -3.39 -12.02
C PHE A 71 14.17 -4.04 -10.94
N ASN A 72 13.50 -5.14 -11.27
CA ASN A 72 12.67 -5.92 -10.34
C ASN A 72 12.33 -7.26 -10.99
N THR A 73 11.73 -8.19 -10.23
CA THR A 73 11.30 -9.50 -10.76
C THR A 73 10.38 -9.39 -11.97
N THR A 74 9.45 -8.43 -11.98
CA THR A 74 8.55 -8.19 -13.12
C THR A 74 9.35 -7.88 -14.38
N HIS A 75 10.34 -6.99 -14.29
CA HIS A 75 11.22 -6.65 -15.41
C HIS A 75 12.01 -7.88 -15.89
N SER A 76 12.51 -8.72 -14.97
CA SER A 76 13.17 -9.98 -15.35
C SER A 76 12.25 -10.90 -16.15
N ILE A 77 11.01 -11.10 -15.69
CA ILE A 77 10.01 -11.93 -16.38
C ILE A 77 9.70 -11.35 -17.76
N HIS A 78 9.55 -10.03 -17.87
CA HIS A 78 9.27 -9.38 -19.14
C HIS A 78 10.43 -9.53 -20.12
N ILE A 79 11.68 -9.33 -19.69
CA ILE A 79 12.86 -9.56 -20.55
C ILE A 79 12.86 -10.99 -21.09
N ILE A 80 12.58 -11.98 -20.24
CA ILE A 80 12.48 -13.37 -20.66
C ILE A 80 11.34 -13.53 -21.66
N ALA A 81 10.12 -13.10 -21.35
CA ALA A 81 8.96 -13.21 -22.23
C ALA A 81 9.16 -12.50 -23.59
N GLU A 82 9.82 -11.36 -23.61
CA GLU A 82 10.14 -10.56 -24.81
C GLU A 82 11.21 -11.23 -25.66
N SER A 83 12.24 -11.80 -25.04
CA SER A 83 13.41 -12.34 -25.73
C SER A 83 13.29 -13.84 -26.03
N PHE A 84 12.40 -14.57 -25.35
CA PHE A 84 12.28 -16.02 -25.51
C PHE A 84 11.84 -16.38 -26.92
N VAL A 85 12.58 -17.31 -27.52
CA VAL A 85 12.36 -17.83 -28.87
C VAL A 85 11.43 -19.03 -28.78
N PHE A 86 10.14 -18.80 -29.04
CA PHE A 86 9.16 -19.87 -29.17
C PHE A 86 9.32 -20.61 -30.51
N PRO A 87 8.90 -21.89 -30.60
CA PRO A 87 8.69 -22.53 -31.90
C PRO A 87 7.74 -21.70 -32.77
N PRO A 88 7.78 -21.85 -34.10
CA PRO A 88 6.77 -21.27 -34.98
C PRO A 88 5.37 -21.71 -34.55
N LYS A 89 4.40 -20.78 -34.61
CA LYS A 89 2.99 -21.09 -34.39
C LYS A 89 2.50 -22.11 -35.41
N GLU A 90 1.73 -23.08 -34.96
CA GLU A 90 0.97 -23.98 -35.82
C GLU A 90 -0.18 -23.22 -36.50
N GLN A 91 -0.74 -22.20 -35.83
CA GLN A 91 -1.77 -21.32 -36.38
C GLN A 91 -1.27 -19.88 -36.48
N PRO A 92 -0.79 -19.43 -37.67
CA PRO A 92 -0.15 -18.12 -37.82
C PRO A 92 -1.05 -16.92 -37.52
N ALA A 93 -2.37 -17.07 -37.60
CA ALA A 93 -3.35 -16.02 -37.38
C ALA A 93 -4.31 -16.39 -36.24
N GLY A 94 -4.57 -15.45 -35.32
CA GLY A 94 -5.52 -15.61 -34.24
C GLY A 94 -4.90 -15.48 -32.84
N ASP A 95 -5.76 -15.12 -31.89
CA ASP A 95 -5.43 -15.11 -30.46
C ASP A 95 -5.16 -16.54 -29.95
N PRO A 96 -4.24 -16.72 -28.98
CA PRO A 96 -3.98 -18.02 -28.39
C PRO A 96 -5.20 -18.56 -27.66
N HIS A 97 -5.36 -19.88 -27.67
CA HIS A 97 -6.41 -20.57 -26.91
C HIS A 97 -6.05 -20.58 -25.42
N MET A 98 -7.01 -20.21 -24.57
CA MET A 98 -6.91 -20.39 -23.13
C MET A 98 -7.25 -21.84 -22.76
N VAL A 99 -6.35 -22.52 -22.06
CA VAL A 99 -6.56 -23.88 -21.54
C VAL A 99 -6.20 -23.96 -20.05
N TYR A 100 -6.62 -25.05 -19.40
CA TYR A 100 -6.50 -25.22 -17.95
C TYR A 100 -5.81 -26.54 -17.54
N SER A 101 -5.35 -27.31 -18.53
CA SER A 101 -4.56 -28.52 -18.34
C SER A 101 -3.36 -28.53 -19.30
N ILE A 102 -2.24 -29.10 -18.87
CA ILE A 102 -1.06 -29.29 -19.74
C ILE A 102 -1.38 -30.25 -20.89
N SER A 103 -2.29 -31.22 -20.69
CA SER A 103 -2.71 -32.17 -21.73
C SER A 103 -3.37 -31.49 -22.94
N ASP A 104 -3.94 -30.30 -22.72
CA ASP A 104 -4.70 -29.55 -23.72
C ASP A 104 -3.83 -28.55 -24.48
N CYS A 105 -2.57 -28.35 -24.05
CA CYS A 105 -1.62 -27.51 -24.75
C CYS A 105 -1.34 -28.04 -26.17
N ARG A 106 -1.38 -27.13 -27.15
CA ARG A 106 -1.04 -27.37 -28.56
C ARG A 106 -0.06 -26.29 -29.03
N GLY A 107 0.86 -26.65 -29.93
CA GLY A 107 1.88 -25.73 -30.43
C GLY A 107 2.76 -25.09 -29.34
N PRO A 108 3.49 -24.00 -29.67
CA PRO A 108 4.12 -23.13 -28.69
C PRO A 108 3.13 -22.69 -27.61
N SER A 109 3.52 -22.87 -26.34
CA SER A 109 2.63 -22.64 -25.19
C SER A 109 3.30 -21.77 -24.13
N TYR A 110 2.50 -20.91 -23.48
CA TYR A 110 2.90 -20.20 -22.26
C TYR A 110 2.09 -20.75 -21.08
N VAL A 111 2.77 -21.27 -20.07
CA VAL A 111 2.16 -21.96 -18.92
C VAL A 111 2.48 -21.19 -17.64
N TYR A 112 1.50 -21.02 -16.76
CA TYR A 112 1.68 -20.46 -15.42
C TYR A 112 0.65 -21.06 -14.45
N LEU A 113 0.83 -20.79 -13.16
CA LEU A 113 -0.09 -21.25 -12.11
C LEU A 113 -1.15 -20.18 -11.83
N LEU A 114 -2.35 -20.59 -11.44
CA LEU A 114 -3.40 -19.70 -10.96
C LEU A 114 -2.92 -18.88 -9.74
N ASP A 115 -2.04 -19.46 -8.94
CA ASP A 115 -1.39 -18.85 -7.77
C ASP A 115 -0.18 -17.97 -8.14
N SER A 116 0.02 -17.67 -9.43
CA SER A 116 1.12 -16.81 -9.86
C SER A 116 0.84 -15.32 -9.61
N HIS A 117 1.92 -14.60 -9.29
CA HIS A 117 1.88 -13.15 -9.14
C HIS A 117 1.43 -12.47 -10.45
N THR A 118 0.78 -11.31 -10.34
CA THR A 118 0.26 -10.54 -11.49
C THR A 118 1.31 -10.27 -12.58
N SER A 119 2.61 -10.19 -12.23
CA SER A 119 3.69 -10.05 -13.22
C SER A 119 3.84 -11.25 -14.15
N VAL A 120 3.59 -12.46 -13.65
CA VAL A 120 3.59 -13.69 -14.46
C VAL A 120 2.35 -13.71 -15.34
N VAL A 121 1.18 -13.44 -14.77
CA VAL A 121 -0.09 -13.39 -15.52
C VAL A 121 -0.02 -12.34 -16.62
N GLY A 122 0.53 -11.15 -16.34
CA GLY A 122 0.67 -10.06 -17.30
C GLY A 122 1.63 -10.36 -18.45
N ALA A 123 2.65 -11.20 -18.23
CA ALA A 123 3.57 -11.62 -19.29
C ALA A 123 2.89 -12.43 -20.40
N ARG A 124 1.67 -12.96 -20.17
CA ARG A 124 0.86 -13.60 -21.20
C ARG A 124 0.53 -12.64 -22.37
N GLU A 125 0.40 -11.34 -22.09
CA GLU A 125 0.14 -10.34 -23.14
C GLU A 125 1.38 -10.09 -24.01
N ILE A 126 2.58 -10.21 -23.43
CA ILE A 126 3.86 -10.07 -24.15
C ILE A 126 4.08 -11.24 -25.11
N VAL A 127 3.68 -12.45 -24.71
CA VAL A 127 3.87 -13.67 -25.51
C VAL A 127 2.67 -13.99 -26.40
N ARG A 128 1.59 -13.20 -26.35
CA ARG A 128 0.31 -13.45 -27.04
C ARG A 128 0.48 -13.79 -28.52
N ASP A 129 1.32 -13.03 -29.22
CA ASP A 129 1.56 -13.21 -30.66
C ASP A 129 2.59 -14.30 -30.98
N LYS A 130 3.16 -14.95 -29.96
CA LYS A 130 4.25 -15.94 -30.07
C LYS A 130 3.80 -17.38 -29.78
N VAL A 131 2.60 -17.56 -29.25
CA VAL A 131 2.10 -18.85 -28.77
C VAL A 131 0.74 -19.18 -29.37
N ASP A 132 0.45 -20.47 -29.50
CA ASP A 132 -0.89 -20.97 -29.86
C ASP A 132 -1.76 -21.20 -28.63
N THR A 133 -1.12 -21.46 -27.47
CA THR A 133 -1.83 -21.77 -26.22
C THR A 133 -1.31 -20.95 -25.04
N ILE A 134 -2.24 -20.46 -24.21
CA ILE A 134 -1.97 -19.96 -22.87
C ILE A 134 -2.64 -20.90 -21.87
N CYS A 135 -1.84 -21.51 -20.98
CA CYS A 135 -2.30 -22.48 -19.99
C CYS A 135 -2.20 -21.90 -18.58
N CYS A 136 -3.34 -21.79 -17.90
CA CYS A 136 -3.43 -21.38 -16.50
C CYS A 136 -3.79 -22.60 -15.65
N LEU A 137 -2.80 -23.16 -14.95
CA LEU A 137 -2.97 -24.36 -14.14
C LEU A 137 -3.45 -23.99 -12.74
N ASP A 138 -4.55 -24.58 -12.27
CA ASP A 138 -4.96 -24.42 -10.88
C ASP A 138 -3.98 -25.08 -9.90
N GLU A 139 -3.43 -26.22 -10.29
CA GLU A 139 -2.48 -27.02 -9.52
C GLU A 139 -1.41 -27.63 -10.44
N LEU A 140 -0.27 -28.01 -9.86
CA LEU A 140 0.71 -28.83 -10.57
C LEU A 140 0.09 -30.21 -10.86
N PRO A 141 0.33 -30.81 -12.04
CA PRO A 141 -0.16 -32.16 -12.34
C PRO A 141 0.36 -33.18 -11.33
N GLU A 142 -0.55 -34.01 -10.79
CA GLU A 142 -0.18 -35.14 -9.92
C GLU A 142 0.55 -36.22 -10.72
N ASN A 143 0.04 -36.55 -11.91
CA ASN A 143 0.72 -37.39 -12.88
C ASN A 143 1.03 -36.59 -14.14
N TRP A 144 2.31 -36.33 -14.34
CA TRP A 144 2.77 -35.62 -15.51
C TRP A 144 2.83 -36.52 -16.79
N GLU A 145 2.52 -37.81 -16.71
CA GLU A 145 2.50 -38.76 -17.84
C GLU A 145 1.40 -38.47 -18.89
N GLU A 146 0.32 -37.78 -18.53
CA GLU A 146 -0.78 -37.47 -19.47
C GLU A 146 -0.42 -36.41 -20.52
N ALA A 147 0.72 -35.73 -20.35
CA ALA A 147 1.27 -34.81 -21.34
C ALA A 147 2.04 -35.59 -22.42
N LYS A 148 1.38 -35.92 -23.56
CA LYS A 148 1.99 -36.64 -24.69
C LYS A 148 3.39 -36.12 -25.03
N THR A 149 4.40 -36.96 -24.86
CA THR A 149 5.77 -36.75 -25.33
C THR A 149 5.79 -36.80 -26.87
N THR A 150 5.92 -35.65 -27.51
CA THR A 150 6.42 -35.57 -28.89
C THR A 150 7.79 -34.89 -28.82
N ASP A 151 8.72 -35.30 -29.67
CA ASP A 151 10.11 -34.80 -29.80
C ASP A 151 10.24 -33.28 -30.12
N SER A 152 9.18 -32.49 -29.94
CA SER A 152 9.13 -31.06 -30.21
C SER A 152 9.17 -30.25 -28.91
N PHE A 153 10.00 -29.21 -28.92
CA PHE A 153 10.09 -28.16 -27.90
C PHE A 153 8.72 -27.58 -27.56
N ARG A 154 8.34 -27.54 -26.27
CA ARG A 154 7.04 -27.06 -25.80
C ARG A 154 7.21 -25.88 -24.84
N GLY A 155 7.45 -24.69 -25.39
CA GLY A 155 7.09 -23.45 -24.73
C GLY A 155 7.80 -23.07 -23.42
N LEU A 156 7.20 -22.10 -22.72
CA LEU A 156 7.75 -21.46 -21.52
C LEU A 156 6.79 -21.70 -20.34
N PHE A 157 7.27 -22.32 -19.27
CA PHE A 157 6.54 -22.50 -18.01
C PHE A 157 7.11 -21.59 -16.93
N VAL A 158 6.29 -20.69 -16.39
CA VAL A 158 6.67 -19.85 -15.26
C VAL A 158 6.10 -20.45 -13.98
N MET A 159 6.98 -21.09 -13.21
CA MET A 159 6.62 -21.76 -11.96
C MET A 159 6.82 -20.82 -10.77
N THR A 160 5.75 -20.62 -10.00
CA THR A 160 5.82 -19.93 -8.71
C THR A 160 6.45 -20.85 -7.68
N ALA A 161 7.59 -20.45 -7.11
CA ALA A 161 8.28 -21.27 -6.10
C ALA A 161 7.57 -21.23 -4.73
N MET A 162 7.02 -20.07 -4.36
CA MET A 162 6.23 -19.89 -3.15
C MET A 162 5.14 -18.84 -3.34
N SER A 163 3.91 -19.18 -2.98
CA SER A 163 2.74 -18.29 -3.03
C SER A 163 2.99 -17.04 -2.18
N ASN A 164 2.89 -15.86 -2.79
CA ASN A 164 2.86 -14.59 -2.06
C ASN A 164 1.52 -14.36 -1.34
N PHE A 165 0.50 -15.17 -1.61
CA PHE A 165 -0.82 -15.09 -0.97
C PHE A 165 -0.83 -15.87 0.34
N CYS A 166 -0.62 -17.19 0.30
CA CYS A 166 -0.78 -18.09 1.46
C CYS A 166 0.54 -18.72 1.95
N GLY A 167 1.66 -18.41 1.30
CA GLY A 167 2.97 -18.97 1.66
C GLY A 167 3.16 -20.43 1.25
N ARG A 168 2.25 -21.07 0.52
CA ARG A 168 2.47 -22.44 0.00
C ARG A 168 3.74 -22.50 -0.82
N LYS A 169 4.59 -23.49 -0.58
CA LYS A 169 5.78 -23.78 -1.40
C LYS A 169 5.45 -24.88 -2.40
N TYR A 170 5.76 -24.65 -3.66
CA TYR A 170 5.61 -25.67 -4.69
C TYR A 170 6.87 -26.55 -4.71
N PRO A 171 6.73 -27.87 -4.93
CA PRO A 171 7.86 -28.78 -4.97
C PRO A 171 8.79 -28.41 -6.12
N LEU A 172 10.06 -28.13 -5.79
CA LEU A 172 11.06 -27.76 -6.80
C LEU A 172 11.37 -28.89 -7.79
N SER A 173 11.06 -30.15 -7.45
CA SER A 173 11.16 -31.29 -8.38
C SER A 173 10.29 -31.12 -9.63
N ALA A 174 9.23 -30.31 -9.58
CA ALA A 174 8.41 -29.99 -10.73
C ALA A 174 9.18 -29.25 -11.85
N VAL A 175 10.31 -28.61 -11.53
CA VAL A 175 11.20 -28.02 -12.54
C VAL A 175 11.72 -29.09 -13.49
N GLU A 176 12.30 -30.16 -12.94
CA GLU A 176 12.87 -31.25 -13.73
C GLU A 176 11.78 -31.98 -14.53
N GLU A 177 10.61 -32.20 -13.89
CA GLU A 177 9.48 -32.84 -14.56
C GLU A 177 8.94 -31.99 -15.74
N ALA A 178 8.82 -30.68 -15.59
CA ALA A 178 8.44 -29.82 -16.69
C ALA A 178 9.49 -29.83 -17.82
N GLN A 179 10.78 -29.80 -17.49
CA GLN A 179 11.87 -29.84 -18.46
C GLN A 179 11.90 -31.15 -19.26
N LYS A 180 11.67 -32.31 -18.62
CA LYS A 180 11.51 -33.62 -19.28
C LYS A 180 10.41 -33.64 -20.35
N ARG A 181 9.48 -32.69 -20.28
CA ARG A 181 8.32 -32.58 -21.20
C ARG A 181 8.47 -31.46 -22.23
N GLY A 182 9.69 -30.92 -22.36
CA GLY A 182 10.03 -29.94 -23.38
C GLY A 182 9.76 -28.49 -22.99
N PHE A 183 9.39 -28.21 -21.73
CA PHE A 183 9.22 -26.83 -21.25
C PHE A 183 10.55 -26.22 -20.82
N SER A 184 10.77 -24.96 -21.20
CA SER A 184 11.74 -24.11 -20.52
C SER A 184 11.10 -23.52 -19.27
N VAL A 185 11.80 -23.56 -18.13
CA VAL A 185 11.23 -23.20 -16.84
C VAL A 185 11.84 -21.91 -16.33
N VAL A 186 10.96 -20.93 -16.04
CA VAL A 186 11.28 -19.75 -15.25
C VAL A 186 10.80 -20.01 -13.82
N LEU A 187 11.72 -20.03 -12.87
CA LEU A 187 11.40 -20.12 -11.45
C LEU A 187 11.21 -18.70 -10.89
N ASP A 188 9.96 -18.31 -10.62
CA ASP A 188 9.66 -17.13 -9.82
C ASP A 188 9.94 -17.44 -8.35
N ALA A 189 11.15 -17.08 -7.92
CA ALA A 189 11.66 -17.33 -6.58
C ALA A 189 11.45 -16.14 -5.64
N ALA A 190 10.79 -15.06 -6.08
CA ALA A 190 10.79 -13.78 -5.38
C ALA A 190 10.23 -13.85 -3.95
N SER A 191 9.18 -14.66 -3.74
CA SER A 191 8.66 -14.91 -2.40
C SER A 191 9.51 -15.92 -1.64
N LEU A 192 10.03 -16.96 -2.30
CA LEU A 192 10.76 -18.06 -1.65
C LEU A 192 12.04 -17.56 -0.97
N VAL A 193 12.86 -16.80 -1.71
CA VAL A 193 14.19 -16.36 -1.23
C VAL A 193 14.13 -15.34 -0.10
N SER A 194 12.95 -14.79 0.22
CA SER A 194 12.78 -13.86 1.34
C SER A 194 13.03 -14.52 2.70
N SER A 195 12.84 -15.84 2.79
CA SER A 195 12.77 -16.56 4.06
C SER A 195 13.09 -18.04 3.96
N SER A 196 13.44 -18.56 2.78
CA SER A 196 13.76 -19.97 2.57
C SER A 196 14.99 -20.13 1.70
N PRO A 197 15.82 -21.16 1.95
CA PRO A 197 16.97 -21.45 1.12
C PRO A 197 16.54 -21.86 -0.29
N LEU A 198 17.28 -21.40 -1.30
CA LEU A 198 17.20 -21.89 -2.67
C LEU A 198 18.62 -22.28 -3.10
N ARG A 199 18.77 -23.52 -3.57
CA ARG A 199 20.04 -24.04 -4.05
C ARG A 199 19.93 -24.48 -5.50
N LEU A 200 20.75 -23.90 -6.37
CA LEU A 200 20.72 -24.16 -7.80
C LEU A 200 21.56 -25.37 -8.22
N ASP A 201 22.36 -25.93 -7.30
CA ASP A 201 22.98 -27.25 -7.47
C ASP A 201 22.00 -28.42 -7.24
N GLN A 202 20.81 -28.16 -6.68
CA GLN A 202 19.77 -29.17 -6.43
C GLN A 202 18.55 -29.01 -7.36
N CYS A 203 18.34 -27.81 -7.89
CA CYS A 203 17.22 -27.49 -8.76
C CYS A 203 17.73 -26.54 -9.85
N THR A 204 17.75 -26.99 -11.10
CA THR A 204 18.43 -26.33 -12.23
C THR A 204 17.44 -25.79 -13.28
N PRO A 205 16.56 -24.82 -12.94
CA PRO A 205 15.66 -24.22 -13.92
C PRO A 205 16.46 -23.44 -14.97
N HIS A 206 15.89 -23.29 -16.15
CA HIS A 206 16.49 -22.51 -17.23
C HIS A 206 16.66 -21.03 -16.85
N PHE A 207 15.72 -20.49 -16.07
CA PHE A 207 15.76 -19.13 -15.57
C PHE A 207 15.32 -19.03 -14.10
N VAL A 208 15.92 -18.12 -13.31
CA VAL A 208 15.49 -17.82 -11.94
C VAL A 208 15.37 -16.31 -11.77
N VAL A 209 14.29 -15.84 -11.15
CA VAL A 209 14.04 -14.41 -10.97
C VAL A 209 13.64 -14.08 -9.54
N PHE A 210 14.22 -13.02 -8.97
CA PHE A 210 13.83 -12.48 -7.66
C PHE A 210 14.35 -11.05 -7.43
N SER A 211 13.72 -10.32 -6.52
CA SER A 211 14.11 -8.97 -6.11
C SER A 211 14.77 -8.96 -4.74
N PHE A 212 15.87 -8.21 -4.60
CA PHE A 212 16.67 -8.20 -3.36
C PHE A 212 15.98 -7.52 -2.18
N TYR A 213 15.16 -6.48 -2.43
CA TYR A 213 14.42 -5.81 -1.35
C TYR A 213 13.44 -6.73 -0.61
N LYS A 214 13.03 -7.86 -1.21
CA LYS A 214 12.23 -8.87 -0.51
C LYS A 214 13.04 -9.69 0.49
N MET A 215 14.36 -9.77 0.33
CA MET A 215 15.25 -10.53 1.21
C MET A 215 15.69 -9.70 2.42
N PHE A 216 16.05 -8.44 2.20
CA PHE A 216 16.64 -7.58 3.24
C PHE A 216 16.25 -6.09 3.15
N GLY A 217 15.24 -5.73 2.34
CA GLY A 217 14.57 -4.42 2.38
C GLY A 217 15.23 -3.31 1.58
N TYR A 218 16.55 -3.29 1.46
CA TYR A 218 17.28 -2.32 0.64
C TYR A 218 18.43 -2.98 -0.12
N PRO A 219 18.70 -2.66 -1.38
CA PRO A 219 18.07 -1.60 -2.18
C PRO A 219 16.76 -2.04 -2.86
N THR A 220 15.86 -1.08 -3.02
CA THR A 220 14.73 -1.18 -3.96
C THR A 220 15.21 -0.91 -5.39
N GLY A 221 14.49 -1.41 -6.40
CA GLY A 221 14.84 -1.17 -7.81
C GLY A 221 16.02 -2.00 -8.33
N LEU A 222 16.33 -3.13 -7.67
CA LEU A 222 17.31 -4.10 -8.13
C LEU A 222 16.81 -5.55 -7.93
N ALA A 223 17.05 -6.38 -8.94
CA ALA A 223 16.71 -7.79 -8.99
C ALA A 223 17.80 -8.61 -9.68
N ALA A 224 17.75 -9.92 -9.47
CA ALA A 224 18.56 -10.90 -10.15
C ALA A 224 17.71 -11.68 -11.16
N MET A 225 18.24 -11.81 -12.37
CA MET A 225 17.78 -12.73 -13.39
C MET A 225 18.93 -13.70 -13.71
N PHE A 226 18.81 -14.95 -13.29
CA PHE A 226 19.74 -16.00 -13.64
C PHE A 226 19.30 -16.67 -14.93
N ILE A 227 20.25 -16.91 -15.84
CA ILE A 227 20.04 -17.63 -17.10
C ILE A 227 21.00 -18.82 -17.10
N HIS A 228 20.47 -20.03 -17.09
CA HIS A 228 21.31 -21.22 -17.18
C HIS A 228 22.03 -21.21 -18.53
N ARG A 229 23.30 -21.64 -18.58
CA ARG A 229 24.07 -21.54 -19.83
C ARG A 229 23.48 -22.34 -20.98
N SER A 230 22.80 -23.47 -20.70
CA SER A 230 22.07 -24.23 -21.73
C SER A 230 20.90 -23.45 -22.33
N ALA A 231 20.39 -22.42 -21.64
CA ALA A 231 19.26 -21.61 -22.06
C ALA A 231 19.66 -20.37 -22.88
N ARG A 232 20.96 -20.07 -23.04
CA ARG A 232 21.42 -18.87 -23.77
C ARG A 232 20.85 -18.77 -25.19
N GLY A 233 20.80 -19.90 -25.89
CA GLY A 233 20.27 -19.99 -27.27
C GLY A 233 18.75 -19.85 -27.36
N LEU A 234 18.04 -19.88 -26.23
CA LEU A 234 16.59 -19.70 -26.17
C LEU A 234 16.19 -18.23 -26.07
N LEU A 235 17.15 -17.32 -25.90
CA LEU A 235 16.91 -15.88 -25.81
C LEU A 235 17.50 -15.16 -27.02
N ASN A 236 16.66 -14.38 -27.70
CA ASN A 236 17.04 -13.46 -28.75
C ASN A 236 16.49 -12.07 -28.45
N LYS A 237 17.31 -11.22 -27.83
CA LYS A 237 16.95 -9.83 -27.51
C LYS A 237 17.05 -8.97 -28.77
N ARG A 238 15.93 -8.37 -29.18
CA ARG A 238 15.84 -7.60 -30.44
C ARG A 238 16.39 -6.19 -30.37
N SER A 239 16.47 -5.61 -29.17
CA SER A 239 16.99 -4.27 -28.93
C SER A 239 18.42 -4.31 -28.37
N PHE A 240 19.18 -3.25 -28.63
CA PHE A 240 20.47 -3.02 -27.98
C PHE A 240 20.57 -1.59 -27.48
N GLY A 241 21.35 -1.40 -26.42
CA GLY A 241 21.64 -0.11 -25.82
C GLY A 241 23.13 0.08 -25.55
N GLY A 242 23.49 1.26 -25.04
CA GLY A 242 24.84 1.53 -24.57
C GLY A 242 25.31 0.43 -23.61
N GLY A 243 26.55 -0.04 -23.76
CA GLY A 243 27.11 -1.09 -22.92
C GLY A 243 26.77 -2.52 -23.32
N THR A 244 25.84 -2.76 -24.25
CA THR A 244 25.41 -4.12 -24.68
C THR A 244 26.07 -4.64 -25.97
N VAL A 245 26.50 -3.72 -26.84
CA VAL A 245 27.16 -4.01 -28.12
C VAL A 245 28.62 -3.56 -28.12
N THR A 246 29.41 -4.17 -28.99
CA THR A 246 30.82 -3.83 -29.25
C THR A 246 30.94 -2.87 -30.43
N ALA A 247 30.06 -2.98 -31.43
CA ALA A 247 29.99 -2.09 -32.59
C ALA A 247 28.58 -2.07 -33.17
N TYR A 248 28.20 -0.98 -33.84
CA TYR A 248 26.98 -0.87 -34.65
C TYR A 248 27.16 0.20 -35.73
N LEU A 249 26.38 0.10 -36.81
CA LEU A 249 26.38 1.09 -37.89
C LEU A 249 25.06 1.87 -37.89
N PRO A 250 25.06 3.21 -37.73
CA PRO A 250 23.81 3.98 -37.67
C PRO A 250 22.97 3.95 -38.96
N GLN A 251 23.62 3.72 -40.11
CA GLN A 251 22.99 3.76 -41.43
C GLN A 251 22.80 2.35 -42.04
N GLN A 252 23.10 1.29 -41.29
CA GLN A 252 22.96 -0.09 -41.76
C GLN A 252 22.37 -0.97 -40.65
N LEU A 253 21.67 -2.04 -41.01
CA LEU A 253 21.15 -3.02 -40.05
C LEU A 253 22.28 -3.96 -39.59
N TYR A 254 23.28 -3.39 -38.92
CA TYR A 254 24.44 -4.11 -38.40
C TYR A 254 24.72 -3.70 -36.95
N HIS A 255 24.86 -4.71 -36.08
CA HIS A 255 25.45 -4.58 -34.77
C HIS A 255 26.20 -5.88 -34.42
N ALA A 256 27.13 -5.78 -33.48
CA ALA A 256 27.84 -6.90 -32.90
C ALA A 256 27.69 -6.85 -31.38
N ASP A 257 27.14 -7.93 -30.81
CA ASP A 257 26.96 -8.07 -29.36
C ASP A 257 28.30 -8.10 -28.60
N LYS A 258 28.23 -7.88 -27.29
CA LYS A 258 29.35 -8.20 -26.39
C LYS A 258 29.53 -9.71 -26.19
N ASP A 259 30.79 -10.13 -26.01
CA ASP A 259 31.12 -11.53 -25.72
C ASP A 259 30.58 -12.00 -24.37
N ILE A 260 30.57 -11.11 -23.37
CA ILE A 260 30.04 -11.39 -22.04
C ILE A 260 28.51 -11.39 -22.10
N PHE A 261 27.91 -12.58 -22.05
CA PHE A 261 26.48 -12.80 -22.31
C PHE A 261 25.55 -11.95 -21.43
N HIS A 262 25.73 -11.94 -20.10
CA HIS A 262 24.86 -11.17 -19.21
C HIS A 262 24.84 -9.66 -19.53
N ARG A 263 25.95 -9.09 -20.02
CA ARG A 263 26.04 -7.67 -20.36
C ARG A 263 25.18 -7.28 -21.57
N ARG A 264 24.70 -8.24 -22.37
CA ARG A 264 23.74 -7.99 -23.47
C ARG A 264 22.36 -7.55 -22.95
N PHE A 265 22.08 -7.84 -21.68
CA PHE A 265 20.81 -7.55 -21.01
C PHE A 265 20.90 -6.42 -19.98
N GLU A 266 22.10 -5.92 -19.68
CA GLU A 266 22.32 -4.80 -18.75
C GLU A 266 22.52 -3.50 -19.54
N GLU A 267 21.43 -2.97 -20.08
CA GLU A 267 21.44 -1.77 -20.91
C GLU A 267 21.77 -0.49 -20.14
N GLY A 268 22.56 0.37 -20.75
CA GLY A 268 22.88 1.69 -20.21
C GLY A 268 23.88 1.63 -19.06
N THR A 269 23.78 2.60 -18.15
CA THR A 269 24.58 2.58 -16.93
C THR A 269 23.83 1.78 -15.87
N PRO A 270 24.38 0.66 -15.37
CA PRO A 270 23.73 -0.12 -14.32
C PRO A 270 23.60 0.71 -13.04
N ASN A 271 22.61 0.40 -12.18
CA ASN A 271 22.48 1.02 -10.86
C ASN A 271 23.57 0.50 -9.90
N TYR A 272 24.80 0.95 -10.12
CA TYR A 272 25.99 0.47 -9.42
C TYR A 272 25.99 0.82 -7.92
N PHE A 273 25.26 1.87 -7.50
CA PHE A 273 25.04 2.15 -6.08
C PHE A 273 24.18 1.07 -5.42
N ALA A 274 23.07 0.70 -6.05
CA ALA A 274 22.25 -0.41 -5.55
C ALA A 274 23.04 -1.73 -5.56
N MET A 275 23.79 -2.02 -6.62
CA MET A 275 24.62 -3.23 -6.70
C MET A 275 25.67 -3.27 -5.58
N ALA A 276 26.31 -2.14 -5.28
CA ALA A 276 27.27 -2.05 -4.18
C ALA A 276 26.63 -2.29 -2.81
N ALA A 277 25.38 -1.85 -2.61
CA ALA A 277 24.64 -2.04 -1.37
C ALA A 277 24.18 -3.49 -1.11
N LEU A 278 24.23 -4.37 -2.12
CA LEU A 278 23.86 -5.78 -1.95
C LEU A 278 24.75 -6.48 -0.93
N ARG A 279 26.02 -6.10 -0.84
CA ARG A 279 26.96 -6.72 0.08
C ARG A 279 26.50 -6.53 1.54
N GLU A 280 26.11 -5.32 1.92
CA GLU A 280 25.58 -5.01 3.26
C GLU A 280 24.27 -5.75 3.53
N GLY A 281 23.42 -5.91 2.52
CA GLY A 281 22.20 -6.71 2.62
C GLY A 281 22.48 -8.20 2.89
N PHE A 282 23.49 -8.77 2.23
CA PHE A 282 23.91 -10.15 2.48
C PHE A 282 24.66 -10.32 3.81
N GLU A 283 25.50 -9.37 4.19
CA GLU A 283 26.18 -9.36 5.51
C GLU A 283 25.16 -9.27 6.65
N GLU A 284 24.06 -8.55 6.44
CA GLU A 284 22.92 -8.50 7.35
C GLU A 284 22.23 -9.87 7.47
N LEU A 285 22.00 -10.59 6.37
CA LEU A 285 21.47 -11.97 6.44
C LEU A 285 22.42 -12.89 7.22
N ASP A 286 23.73 -12.76 6.97
CA ASP A 286 24.75 -13.56 7.66
C ASP A 286 24.78 -13.25 9.17
N ARG A 287 24.58 -11.98 9.56
CA ARG A 287 24.44 -11.57 10.97
C ARG A 287 23.22 -12.19 11.65
N CYS A 288 22.15 -12.44 10.90
CA CYS A 288 20.98 -13.19 11.38
C CYS A 288 21.20 -14.73 11.40
N GLY A 289 22.42 -15.22 11.14
CA GLY A 289 22.74 -16.65 11.07
C GLY A 289 22.52 -17.29 9.69
N GLY A 290 22.32 -16.48 8.66
CA GLY A 290 22.07 -16.92 7.28
C GLY A 290 20.62 -17.31 7.02
N ILE A 291 20.31 -17.60 5.76
CA ILE A 291 18.92 -17.85 5.31
C ILE A 291 18.28 -19.08 5.97
N SER A 292 19.06 -20.10 6.33
CA SER A 292 18.55 -21.29 7.02
C SER A 292 18.12 -20.97 8.46
N ALA A 293 18.84 -20.11 9.17
CA ALA A 293 18.46 -19.67 10.51
C ALA A 293 17.19 -18.79 10.46
N ILE A 294 17.13 -17.88 9.47
CA ILE A 294 15.93 -17.08 9.20
C ILE A 294 14.73 -17.98 8.87
N HIS A 295 14.92 -19.01 8.03
CA HIS A 295 13.88 -19.98 7.72
C HIS A 295 13.33 -20.66 8.97
N ALA A 296 14.21 -21.23 9.81
CA ALA A 296 13.82 -21.89 11.05
C ALA A 296 13.15 -20.93 12.05
N HIS A 297 13.60 -19.67 12.09
CA HIS A 297 12.99 -18.63 12.91
C HIS A 297 11.57 -18.29 12.45
N CYS A 298 11.40 -17.98 11.17
CA CYS A 298 10.10 -17.62 10.62
C CYS A 298 9.12 -18.78 10.67
N ASP A 299 9.60 -20.02 10.52
CA ASP A 299 8.81 -21.23 10.69
C ASP A 299 8.28 -21.40 12.13
N ARG A 300 9.07 -21.11 13.17
CA ARG A 300 8.57 -21.07 14.56
C ARG A 300 7.48 -20.00 14.73
N ILE A 301 7.71 -18.79 14.23
CA ILE A 301 6.77 -17.66 14.35
C ILE A 301 5.46 -17.97 13.63
N VAL A 302 5.50 -18.45 12.39
CA VAL A 302 4.29 -18.72 11.61
C VAL A 302 3.47 -19.88 12.18
N ARG A 303 4.12 -20.89 12.79
CA ARG A 303 3.41 -21.95 13.52
C ARG A 303 2.65 -21.40 14.72
N ALA A 304 3.32 -20.62 15.57
CA ALA A 304 2.69 -19.97 16.71
C ALA A 304 1.53 -19.05 16.27
N ALA A 305 1.71 -18.29 15.19
CA ALA A 305 0.66 -17.47 14.61
C ALA A 305 -0.55 -18.29 14.13
N ARG A 306 -0.32 -19.42 13.45
CA ARG A 306 -1.41 -20.33 13.01
C ARG A 306 -2.16 -20.93 14.18
N GLU A 307 -1.43 -21.45 15.18
CA GLU A 307 -2.01 -22.00 16.40
C GLU A 307 -2.87 -20.95 17.11
N MET A 308 -2.35 -19.73 17.25
CA MET A 308 -3.09 -18.61 17.82
C MET A 308 -4.37 -18.30 17.03
N LEU A 309 -4.29 -18.13 15.71
CA LEU A 309 -5.46 -17.80 14.88
C LEU A 309 -6.53 -18.90 14.90
N ARG A 310 -6.12 -20.17 14.87
CA ARG A 310 -7.03 -21.32 14.94
C ARG A 310 -7.66 -21.46 16.33
N GLY A 311 -6.93 -21.09 17.38
CA GLY A 311 -7.40 -21.15 18.77
C GLY A 311 -8.39 -20.04 19.14
N LYS A 312 -8.51 -18.96 18.35
CA LYS A 312 -9.48 -17.89 18.61
C LYS A 312 -10.89 -18.33 18.25
N VAL A 313 -11.76 -18.42 19.26
CA VAL A 313 -13.18 -18.74 19.11
C VAL A 313 -14.04 -17.69 19.80
N HIS A 314 -15.25 -17.48 19.28
CA HIS A 314 -16.29 -16.71 19.94
C HIS A 314 -16.86 -17.49 21.14
N ALA A 315 -17.59 -16.80 22.03
CA ALA A 315 -18.26 -17.42 23.18
C ALA A 315 -19.25 -18.54 22.78
N ASN A 316 -19.78 -18.50 21.56
CA ASN A 316 -20.66 -19.54 21.00
C ASN A 316 -19.89 -20.71 20.34
N GLY A 317 -18.57 -20.77 20.51
CA GLY A 317 -17.70 -21.83 19.98
C GLY A 317 -17.34 -21.69 18.49
N ARG A 318 -17.87 -20.70 17.77
CA ARG A 318 -17.53 -20.49 16.35
C ARG A 318 -16.09 -19.97 16.19
N PRO A 319 -15.30 -20.45 15.21
CA PRO A 319 -13.99 -19.89 14.91
C PRO A 319 -14.05 -18.41 14.54
N LEU A 320 -13.11 -17.63 15.08
CA LEU A 320 -12.97 -16.22 14.74
C LEU A 320 -12.38 -16.03 13.35
N CYS A 321 -11.33 -16.79 13.02
CA CYS A 321 -10.55 -16.64 11.81
C CYS A 321 -10.79 -17.81 10.85
N VAL A 322 -10.90 -17.50 9.56
CA VAL A 322 -10.92 -18.49 8.46
C VAL A 322 -9.63 -18.35 7.70
N LEU A 323 -8.74 -19.34 7.82
CA LEU A 323 -7.43 -19.34 7.19
C LEU A 323 -7.53 -19.92 5.77
N TYR A 324 -6.79 -19.32 4.84
CA TYR A 324 -6.70 -19.75 3.44
C TYR A 324 -5.42 -20.54 3.23
N GLU A 325 -5.54 -21.86 3.27
CA GLU A 325 -4.43 -22.80 3.27
C GLU A 325 -4.73 -23.99 2.35
N HIS A 326 -3.70 -24.50 1.68
CA HIS A 326 -3.82 -25.70 0.86
C HIS A 326 -3.89 -26.98 1.69
N GLU A 327 -3.13 -27.04 2.79
CA GLU A 327 -3.07 -28.16 3.73
C GLU A 327 -3.41 -27.67 5.14
N GLU A 328 -4.16 -28.48 5.90
CA GLU A 328 -4.49 -28.17 7.31
C GLU A 328 -3.26 -28.24 8.22
N ASN A 329 -2.32 -29.16 8.02
CA ASN A 329 -1.13 -29.29 8.85
C ASN A 329 0.15 -29.36 8.01
N PRO A 330 0.56 -28.22 7.43
CA PRO A 330 1.69 -28.18 6.51
C PRO A 330 3.02 -28.36 7.24
N SER A 331 3.95 -29.08 6.61
CA SER A 331 5.33 -29.18 7.08
C SER A 331 6.09 -27.86 6.88
N SER A 332 7.20 -27.68 7.59
CA SER A 332 8.13 -26.53 7.41
C SER A 332 8.60 -26.38 5.95
N ASN A 333 8.66 -27.49 5.21
CA ASN A 333 9.13 -27.52 3.83
C ASN A 333 8.03 -27.25 2.81
N SER A 334 6.75 -27.50 3.13
CA SER A 334 5.61 -27.23 2.25
C SER A 334 5.05 -25.80 2.41
N LYS A 335 5.54 -25.03 3.38
CA LYS A 335 5.05 -23.67 3.63
C LYS A 335 6.09 -22.66 4.07
N GLY A 336 5.83 -21.42 3.71
CA GLY A 336 6.58 -20.23 4.10
C GLY A 336 5.88 -19.45 5.22
N PRO A 337 6.44 -18.27 5.56
CA PRO A 337 6.04 -17.51 6.73
C PRO A 337 4.86 -16.57 6.48
N THR A 338 3.95 -16.96 5.59
CA THR A 338 2.78 -16.17 5.19
C THR A 338 1.51 -16.90 5.59
N ILE A 339 0.52 -16.15 6.09
CA ILE A 339 -0.83 -16.61 6.40
C ILE A 339 -1.81 -15.60 5.79
N ALA A 340 -2.73 -16.09 4.98
CA ALA A 340 -3.89 -15.33 4.54
C ALA A 340 -5.12 -15.81 5.31
N PHE A 341 -5.95 -14.89 5.78
CA PHE A 341 -7.16 -15.22 6.53
C PHE A 341 -8.19 -14.07 6.48
N ASN A 342 -9.44 -14.40 6.80
CA ASN A 342 -10.49 -13.42 7.08
C ASN A 342 -11.09 -13.64 8.47
N VAL A 343 -11.80 -12.64 8.98
CA VAL A 343 -12.42 -12.67 10.31
C VAL A 343 -13.93 -12.77 10.18
N ARG A 344 -14.57 -13.54 11.07
CA ARG A 344 -16.02 -13.67 11.19
C ARG A 344 -16.51 -13.08 12.49
N ARG A 345 -17.71 -12.51 12.48
CA ARG A 345 -18.42 -12.10 13.68
C ARG A 345 -19.07 -13.31 14.36
N HIS A 346 -19.49 -13.12 15.61
CA HIS A 346 -20.16 -14.16 16.40
C HIS A 346 -21.43 -14.72 15.71
N ASP A 347 -22.17 -13.89 14.97
CA ASP A 347 -23.36 -14.28 14.19
C ASP A 347 -23.04 -15.05 12.90
N GLY A 348 -21.76 -15.12 12.51
CA GLY A 348 -21.26 -15.79 11.31
C GLY A 348 -21.11 -14.89 10.09
N SER A 349 -21.53 -13.63 10.16
CA SER A 349 -21.26 -12.64 9.11
C SER A 349 -19.76 -12.32 8.99
N TRP A 350 -19.33 -11.80 7.85
CA TRP A 350 -17.94 -11.45 7.61
C TRP A 350 -17.59 -10.08 8.19
N VAL A 351 -16.37 -9.97 8.69
CA VAL A 351 -15.72 -8.70 8.97
C VAL A 351 -14.95 -8.30 7.71
N GLY A 352 -15.16 -7.07 7.23
CA GLY A 352 -14.41 -6.53 6.11
C GLY A 352 -12.92 -6.44 6.43
N PHE A 353 -12.04 -6.74 5.47
CA PHE A 353 -10.60 -6.73 5.72
C PHE A 353 -10.06 -5.32 6.03
N ILE A 354 -10.76 -4.24 5.61
CA ILE A 354 -10.39 -2.87 5.95
C ILE A 354 -10.67 -2.60 7.43
N GLU A 355 -11.76 -3.13 7.98
CA GLU A 355 -12.03 -3.06 9.42
C GLU A 355 -10.87 -3.69 10.20
N VAL A 356 -10.36 -4.85 9.76
CA VAL A 356 -9.19 -5.50 10.36
C VAL A 356 -7.92 -4.65 10.22
N GLU A 357 -7.67 -4.07 9.05
CA GLU A 357 -6.54 -3.15 8.82
C GLU A 357 -6.59 -1.95 9.79
N LYS A 358 -7.74 -1.30 9.93
CA LYS A 358 -7.88 -0.15 10.83
C LYS A 358 -7.70 -0.52 12.30
N MET A 359 -8.14 -1.71 12.71
CA MET A 359 -7.87 -2.20 14.06
C MET A 359 -6.39 -2.54 14.22
N ALA A 360 -5.73 -3.09 13.21
CA ALA A 360 -4.30 -3.37 13.24
C ALA A 360 -3.47 -2.09 13.41
N ASP A 361 -3.80 -1.03 12.67
CA ASP A 361 -3.15 0.29 12.80
C ASP A 361 -3.21 0.81 14.25
N LEU A 362 -4.35 0.68 14.93
CA LEU A 362 -4.50 1.11 16.33
C LEU A 362 -3.56 0.38 17.30
N PHE A 363 -3.29 -0.89 17.01
CA PHE A 363 -2.41 -1.72 17.83
C PHE A 363 -0.94 -1.62 17.38
N GLY A 364 -0.62 -0.77 16.39
CA GLY A 364 0.73 -0.67 15.84
C GLY A 364 1.15 -1.90 15.04
N ILE A 365 0.19 -2.63 14.47
CA ILE A 365 0.40 -3.82 13.64
C ILE A 365 0.31 -3.41 12.17
N HIS A 366 1.41 -3.55 11.45
CA HIS A 366 1.49 -3.22 10.03
C HIS A 366 1.32 -4.50 9.22
N LEU A 367 0.12 -4.69 8.66
CA LEU A 367 -0.22 -5.84 7.83
C LEU A 367 -0.71 -5.38 6.45
N ARG A 368 -1.02 -6.32 5.57
CA ARG A 368 -1.54 -6.01 4.22
C ARG A 368 -2.89 -6.65 3.97
N THR A 369 -3.74 -5.96 3.20
CA THR A 369 -5.07 -6.45 2.82
C THR A 369 -5.30 -6.47 1.30
N GLY A 370 -6.38 -7.10 0.85
CA GLY A 370 -6.76 -7.25 -0.56
C GLY A 370 -6.34 -8.59 -1.16
N CYS A 371 -6.02 -8.61 -2.46
CA CYS A 371 -5.59 -9.83 -3.17
C CYS A 371 -4.07 -9.95 -3.37
N PHE A 372 -3.27 -9.06 -2.78
CA PHE A 372 -1.80 -9.11 -2.73
C PHE A 372 -1.08 -9.26 -4.09
N CYS A 373 -1.65 -8.74 -5.18
CA CYS A 373 -1.14 -8.98 -6.55
C CYS A 373 -1.14 -10.47 -6.95
N ASN A 374 -2.07 -11.25 -6.42
CA ASN A 374 -2.30 -12.66 -6.76
C ASN A 374 -3.82 -12.91 -6.79
N ALA A 375 -4.44 -12.40 -7.86
CA ALA A 375 -5.88 -12.44 -8.03
C ALA A 375 -6.41 -13.88 -8.19
N GLY A 376 -5.64 -14.79 -8.80
CA GLY A 376 -6.06 -16.18 -8.98
C GLY A 376 -6.11 -16.95 -7.65
N ALA A 377 -5.11 -16.81 -6.77
CA ALA A 377 -5.21 -17.37 -5.42
C ALA A 377 -6.37 -16.74 -4.63
N CYS A 378 -6.54 -15.42 -4.73
CA CYS A 378 -7.66 -14.71 -4.11
C CYS A 378 -9.00 -15.29 -4.55
N GLN A 379 -9.19 -15.45 -5.86
CA GLN A 379 -10.38 -16.02 -6.47
C GLN A 379 -10.63 -17.46 -5.99
N LYS A 380 -9.60 -18.31 -6.01
CA LYS A 380 -9.66 -19.70 -5.56
C LYS A 380 -10.11 -19.81 -4.10
N TYR A 381 -9.44 -19.10 -3.20
CA TYR A 381 -9.70 -19.22 -1.77
C TYR A 381 -11.02 -18.57 -1.33
N LEU A 382 -11.44 -17.49 -1.99
CA LEU A 382 -12.72 -16.82 -1.72
C LEU A 382 -13.90 -17.44 -2.47
N LYS A 383 -13.63 -18.43 -3.34
CA LYS A 383 -14.62 -19.10 -4.21
C LYS A 383 -15.41 -18.09 -5.03
N LEU A 384 -14.71 -17.17 -5.69
CA LEU A 384 -15.30 -16.15 -6.56
C LEU A 384 -15.34 -16.66 -8.01
N SER A 385 -16.49 -16.54 -8.68
CA SER A 385 -16.62 -16.87 -10.10
C SER A 385 -16.05 -15.76 -11.00
N ASN A 386 -15.79 -16.09 -12.26
CA ASN A 386 -15.33 -15.09 -13.24
C ASN A 386 -16.41 -14.03 -13.49
N GLU A 387 -17.68 -14.43 -13.48
CA GLU A 387 -18.84 -13.57 -13.64
C GLU A 387 -18.99 -12.63 -12.45
N GLU A 388 -18.85 -13.14 -11.22
CA GLU A 388 -18.85 -12.32 -10.00
C GLU A 388 -17.73 -11.27 -10.05
N LEU A 389 -16.51 -11.65 -10.44
CA LEU A 389 -15.39 -10.71 -10.55
C LEU A 389 -15.64 -9.60 -11.60
N LYS A 390 -16.22 -9.96 -12.75
CA LYS A 390 -16.59 -8.98 -13.79
C LYS A 390 -17.71 -8.06 -13.33
N ALA A 391 -18.76 -8.61 -12.73
CA ALA A 391 -19.88 -7.84 -12.19
C ALA A 391 -19.43 -6.87 -11.10
N ASN A 392 -18.56 -7.32 -10.19
CA ASN A 392 -17.95 -6.46 -9.16
C ASN A 392 -17.19 -5.29 -9.81
N PHE A 393 -16.41 -5.56 -10.86
CA PHE A 393 -15.69 -4.51 -11.57
C PHE A 393 -16.64 -3.52 -12.27
N GLU A 394 -17.69 -4.01 -12.92
CA GLU A 394 -18.72 -3.19 -13.57
C GLU A 394 -19.47 -2.33 -12.55
N SER A 395 -19.65 -2.82 -11.32
CA SER A 395 -20.24 -2.06 -10.20
C SER A 395 -19.27 -1.09 -9.51
N GLY A 396 -18.06 -0.92 -10.05
CA GLY A 396 -17.08 0.06 -9.57
C GLY A 396 -15.94 -0.50 -8.71
N LYS A 397 -15.90 -1.82 -8.40
CA LYS A 397 -14.79 -2.44 -7.67
C LYS A 397 -13.48 -2.28 -8.45
N ARG A 398 -12.43 -1.85 -7.77
CA ARG A 398 -11.05 -1.75 -8.26
C ARG A 398 -10.09 -2.37 -7.25
N CYS A 399 -8.88 -2.71 -7.71
CA CYS A 399 -7.83 -3.17 -6.79
C CYS A 399 -7.37 -1.99 -5.92
N GLY A 400 -7.37 -2.15 -4.60
CA GLY A 400 -6.94 -1.12 -3.65
C GLY A 400 -7.98 -0.06 -3.30
N ASP A 401 -9.24 -0.21 -3.73
CA ASP A 401 -10.33 0.63 -3.25
C ASP A 401 -10.75 0.28 -1.81
N LEU A 402 -11.79 0.96 -1.32
CA LEU A 402 -12.36 0.77 0.02
C LEU A 402 -13.51 -0.26 0.06
N VAL A 403 -13.75 -1.00 -1.01
CA VAL A 403 -14.82 -2.02 -1.06
C VAL A 403 -14.21 -3.38 -0.70
N ASP A 404 -14.54 -3.87 0.49
CA ASP A 404 -13.99 -5.12 1.03
C ASP A 404 -15.04 -6.24 1.21
N LEU A 405 -16.33 -5.90 1.18
CA LEU A 405 -17.46 -6.83 1.15
C LEU A 405 -18.42 -6.47 0.01
N ILE A 406 -18.89 -7.48 -0.75
CA ILE A 406 -20.00 -7.37 -1.72
C ILE A 406 -21.01 -8.47 -1.40
N ASP A 407 -22.27 -8.12 -1.24
CA ASP A 407 -23.34 -9.02 -0.78
C ASP A 407 -22.96 -9.78 0.51
N GLY A 408 -22.26 -9.08 1.41
CA GLY A 408 -21.75 -9.64 2.65
C GLY A 408 -20.60 -10.64 2.51
N ARG A 409 -20.09 -10.90 1.30
CA ARG A 409 -18.93 -11.78 1.04
C ARG A 409 -17.65 -10.97 0.86
N PRO A 410 -16.51 -11.46 1.37
CA PRO A 410 -15.22 -10.82 1.16
C PRO A 410 -14.74 -10.91 -0.28
N VAL A 411 -14.16 -9.81 -0.75
CA VAL A 411 -13.55 -9.69 -2.10
C VAL A 411 -12.02 -9.56 -2.05
N GLY A 412 -11.45 -9.91 -0.90
CA GLY A 412 -10.02 -9.90 -0.59
C GLY A 412 -9.75 -10.55 0.75
N ALA A 413 -8.50 -10.51 1.19
CA ALA A 413 -8.09 -11.11 2.46
C ALA A 413 -7.18 -10.21 3.31
N VAL A 414 -6.91 -10.64 4.55
CA VAL A 414 -5.84 -10.11 5.39
C VAL A 414 -4.63 -11.04 5.28
N ARG A 415 -3.43 -10.47 5.12
CA ARG A 415 -2.17 -11.23 5.07
C ARG A 415 -1.23 -10.80 6.18
N LEU A 416 -0.80 -11.79 6.95
CA LEU A 416 0.36 -11.70 7.84
C LEU A 416 1.52 -12.40 7.17
N SER A 417 2.66 -11.74 7.08
CA SER A 417 3.90 -12.30 6.56
C SER A 417 5.06 -11.91 7.46
N PHE A 418 5.76 -12.91 7.96
CA PHE A 418 6.82 -12.76 8.96
C PHE A 418 8.20 -12.87 8.32
N GLY A 419 9.20 -12.30 8.98
CA GLY A 419 10.57 -12.28 8.50
C GLY A 419 11.58 -12.19 9.63
N LYS A 420 12.83 -11.85 9.28
CA LYS A 420 14.00 -11.91 10.16
C LYS A 420 13.85 -11.16 11.49
N ALA A 421 13.07 -10.06 11.54
CA ALA A 421 12.89 -9.28 12.75
C ALA A 421 11.53 -9.53 13.46
N SER A 422 10.71 -10.47 12.98
CA SER A 422 9.45 -10.81 13.64
C SER A 422 9.72 -11.56 14.96
N THR A 423 8.88 -11.34 15.96
CA THR A 423 9.04 -11.89 17.32
C THR A 423 7.76 -12.54 17.84
N MET A 424 7.83 -13.29 18.93
CA MET A 424 6.63 -13.83 19.59
C MET A 424 5.75 -12.74 20.19
N GLN A 425 6.34 -11.60 20.59
CA GLN A 425 5.60 -10.44 21.07
C GLN A 425 4.68 -9.86 19.97
N ASP A 426 5.09 -9.95 18.71
CA ASP A 426 4.23 -9.56 17.59
C ASP A 426 2.97 -10.44 17.53
N ILE A 427 3.10 -11.74 17.80
CA ILE A 427 1.98 -12.68 17.86
C ILE A 427 1.06 -12.36 19.03
N ASP A 428 1.62 -12.04 20.19
CA ASP A 428 0.85 -11.61 21.37
C ASP A 428 0.07 -10.31 21.10
N LEU A 429 0.67 -9.37 20.37
CA LEU A 429 0.03 -8.11 19.98
C LEU A 429 -1.13 -8.36 18.99
N ILE A 430 -0.92 -9.20 17.97
CA ILE A 430 -1.98 -9.62 17.04
C ILE A 430 -3.10 -10.36 17.78
N SER A 431 -2.74 -11.27 18.69
CA SER A 431 -3.69 -12.00 19.53
C SER A 431 -4.53 -11.06 20.39
N SER A 432 -3.89 -10.04 20.97
CA SER A 432 -4.53 -9.01 21.80
C SER A 432 -5.50 -8.16 20.98
N MET A 433 -5.07 -7.69 19.81
CA MET A 433 -5.93 -6.98 18.86
C MET A 433 -7.14 -7.85 18.47
N LEU A 434 -6.93 -9.10 18.08
CA LEU A 434 -8.01 -9.99 17.69
C LEU A 434 -9.01 -10.24 18.81
N SER A 435 -8.53 -10.39 20.04
CA SER A 435 -9.37 -10.60 21.22
C SER A 435 -10.17 -9.36 21.59
N CYS A 436 -9.48 -8.22 21.67
CA CYS A 436 -10.08 -6.95 22.06
C CYS A 436 -11.11 -6.48 21.03
N CYS A 437 -10.80 -6.63 19.74
CA CYS A 437 -11.64 -6.10 18.69
C CYS A 437 -12.69 -7.11 18.20
N PHE A 438 -12.38 -8.40 18.08
CA PHE A 438 -13.24 -9.30 17.31
C PHE A 438 -13.80 -10.51 18.09
N VAL A 439 -13.24 -10.88 19.24
CA VAL A 439 -13.83 -11.91 20.13
C VAL A 439 -14.88 -11.23 21.00
N GLY A 440 -16.15 -11.48 20.72
CA GLY A 440 -17.26 -10.64 21.20
C GLY A 440 -17.34 -10.43 22.72
N GLY A 441 -17.62 -9.17 23.10
CA GLY A 441 -18.37 -8.76 24.28
C GLY A 441 -19.71 -8.16 23.83
N ALA A 442 -20.80 -8.51 24.53
CA ALA A 442 -22.14 -8.04 24.19
C ALA A 442 -22.25 -6.53 24.40
N VAL A 443 -22.47 -5.78 23.32
CA VAL A 443 -23.04 -4.43 23.41
C VAL A 443 -24.31 -4.42 22.55
N SER A 444 -25.41 -4.16 23.25
CA SER A 444 -26.76 -4.02 22.73
C SER A 444 -26.77 -3.04 21.56
N THR A 445 -27.10 -3.52 20.36
CA THR A 445 -27.46 -2.66 19.23
C THR A 445 -28.76 -1.96 19.56
N LEU A 446 -28.70 -0.75 20.13
CA LEU A 446 -29.82 0.19 20.07
C LEU A 446 -29.91 0.67 18.62
N ARG A 447 -30.62 -0.09 17.78
CA ARG A 447 -31.19 0.50 16.57
C ARG A 447 -32.35 1.38 17.04
N PRO A 448 -32.31 2.71 16.84
CA PRO A 448 -33.49 3.51 17.07
C PRO A 448 -34.61 2.99 16.14
N PRO A 449 -35.87 2.95 16.62
CA PRO A 449 -37.00 2.55 15.78
C PRO A 449 -37.06 3.47 14.56
N ALA A 450 -37.38 2.89 13.40
CA ALA A 450 -37.67 3.67 12.20
C ALA A 450 -38.93 4.50 12.45
N ILE A 451 -38.75 5.79 12.72
CA ILE A 451 -39.85 6.75 12.82
C ILE A 451 -40.22 7.15 11.39
N PRO A 452 -41.49 7.00 10.96
CA PRO A 452 -41.95 7.64 9.73
C PRO A 452 -41.83 9.15 9.94
N LEU A 453 -40.88 9.78 9.25
CA LEU A 453 -40.66 11.22 9.33
C LEU A 453 -41.53 11.89 8.26
N GLU A 454 -42.43 12.78 8.69
CA GLU A 454 -43.06 13.74 7.79
C GLU A 454 -42.01 14.76 7.33
N MET A 455 -41.97 15.01 6.03
CA MET A 455 -40.98 15.88 5.40
C MET A 455 -41.42 17.36 5.32
N PRO A 456 -40.46 18.31 5.28
CA PRO A 456 -39.01 18.15 5.41
C PRO A 456 -38.49 18.15 6.86
N ILE A 457 -37.43 17.37 7.15
CA ILE A 457 -36.77 17.34 8.46
C ILE A 457 -35.97 18.63 8.64
N ARG A 458 -36.36 19.45 9.61
CA ARG A 458 -35.70 20.71 9.93
C ARG A 458 -34.69 20.53 11.05
N ALA A 459 -33.47 21.00 10.82
CA ALA A 459 -32.38 21.04 11.78
C ALA A 459 -31.75 22.44 11.80
N ARG A 460 -30.73 22.63 12.63
CA ARG A 460 -29.93 23.86 12.66
C ARG A 460 -28.45 23.55 12.69
N VAL A 461 -27.64 24.47 12.16
CA VAL A 461 -26.20 24.45 12.37
C VAL A 461 -25.94 24.73 13.85
N ASP A 462 -25.38 23.74 14.52
CA ASP A 462 -25.05 23.80 15.95
C ASP A 462 -23.71 24.50 16.18
N SER A 463 -22.70 24.12 15.41
CA SER A 463 -21.33 24.62 15.54
C SER A 463 -20.63 24.57 14.18
N LEU A 464 -19.73 25.53 13.93
CA LEU A 464 -18.87 25.59 12.74
C LEU A 464 -17.40 25.57 13.12
N TYR A 465 -16.60 24.84 12.34
CA TYR A 465 -15.16 24.79 12.53
C TYR A 465 -14.39 25.01 11.22
N VAL A 466 -13.29 25.74 11.33
CA VAL A 466 -12.33 25.97 10.26
C VAL A 466 -10.97 25.42 10.69
N TYR A 467 -10.26 24.77 9.77
CA TYR A 467 -8.94 24.19 10.01
C TYR A 467 -7.89 24.82 9.10
N PRO A 468 -7.41 26.04 9.37
CA PRO A 468 -6.49 26.75 8.47
C PRO A 468 -5.25 25.94 8.08
N VAL A 469 -4.66 25.28 9.08
CA VAL A 469 -3.49 24.41 8.92
C VAL A 469 -3.94 22.94 9.05
N LYS A 470 -3.63 22.13 8.04
CA LYS A 470 -3.92 20.70 8.01
C LYS A 470 -3.35 20.04 9.26
N SER A 471 -4.17 19.20 9.91
CA SER A 471 -3.82 18.47 11.14
C SER A 471 -3.64 19.34 12.39
N CYS A 472 -3.74 20.67 12.33
CA CYS A 472 -3.69 21.52 13.54
C CYS A 472 -5.06 21.69 14.20
N ARG A 473 -5.16 22.34 15.36
CA ARG A 473 -6.44 22.60 16.04
C ARG A 473 -7.43 23.33 15.11
N GLY A 474 -8.71 23.03 15.25
CA GLY A 474 -9.78 23.76 14.58
C GLY A 474 -10.19 25.01 15.35
N ILE A 475 -10.60 26.04 14.63
CA ILE A 475 -11.14 27.29 15.18
C ILE A 475 -12.66 27.17 15.16
N SER A 476 -13.31 27.36 16.30
CA SER A 476 -14.77 27.49 16.40
C SER A 476 -15.18 28.90 15.95
N VAL A 477 -16.17 29.00 15.07
CA VAL A 477 -16.58 30.29 14.49
C VAL A 477 -18.10 30.43 14.48
N ASP A 478 -18.60 31.65 14.68
CA ASP A 478 -20.05 31.91 14.67
C ASP A 478 -20.59 32.03 13.24
N SER A 479 -19.78 32.57 12.33
CA SER A 479 -20.11 32.75 10.92
C SER A 479 -18.84 32.72 10.09
N TRP A 480 -18.88 32.09 8.91
CA TRP A 480 -17.72 32.00 8.03
C TRP A 480 -18.07 31.98 6.56
N SER A 481 -17.19 32.52 5.73
CA SER A 481 -17.44 32.66 4.30
C SER A 481 -17.21 31.35 3.55
N LEU A 482 -18.07 31.10 2.57
CA LEU A 482 -17.95 30.00 1.61
C LEU A 482 -17.07 30.44 0.44
N SER A 483 -16.23 29.52 -0.02
CA SER A 483 -15.37 29.66 -1.20
C SER A 483 -15.55 28.45 -2.12
N PRO A 484 -15.10 28.51 -3.38
CA PRO A 484 -15.18 27.34 -4.26
C PRO A 484 -14.40 26.14 -3.71
N SER A 485 -13.41 26.35 -2.84
CA SER A 485 -12.60 25.30 -2.22
C SER A 485 -13.08 24.78 -0.86
N GLY A 486 -14.22 25.26 -0.35
CA GLY A 486 -14.67 24.97 1.01
C GLY A 486 -14.95 26.23 1.83
N LEU A 487 -14.96 26.12 3.16
CA LEU A 487 -14.88 27.31 4.02
C LEU A 487 -13.60 28.08 3.69
N SER A 488 -13.69 29.41 3.63
CA SER A 488 -12.55 30.26 3.25
C SER A 488 -11.34 29.99 4.15
N PHE A 489 -10.16 29.79 3.56
CA PHE A 489 -8.92 29.41 4.26
C PHE A 489 -8.89 28.05 4.95
N ASP A 490 -9.91 27.19 4.82
CA ASP A 490 -9.87 25.83 5.37
C ASP A 490 -8.83 24.96 4.63
N ARG A 491 -7.86 24.43 5.38
CA ARG A 491 -6.75 23.59 4.91
C ARG A 491 -5.93 24.23 3.78
N HIS A 492 -5.75 25.55 3.82
CA HIS A 492 -4.84 26.25 2.89
C HIS A 492 -3.37 26.06 3.25
N PHE A 493 -3.08 25.69 4.50
CA PHE A 493 -1.73 25.48 4.99
C PHE A 493 -1.50 24.02 5.41
N SER A 494 -0.25 23.56 5.36
CA SER A 494 0.17 22.29 5.92
C SER A 494 1.60 22.38 6.47
N ILE A 495 1.92 21.54 7.45
CA ILE A 495 3.29 21.44 7.99
C ILE A 495 3.95 20.22 7.35
N VAL A 496 5.16 20.40 6.82
CA VAL A 496 5.94 19.34 6.17
C VAL A 496 7.30 19.18 6.84
N SER A 497 7.88 17.98 6.82
CA SER A 497 9.28 17.75 7.16
C SER A 497 9.86 16.72 6.20
N SER A 498 11.08 17.01 5.69
CA SER A 498 11.70 16.27 4.59
C SER A 498 10.75 16.07 3.39
N ASP A 499 10.04 17.14 3.01
CA ASP A 499 9.04 17.17 1.94
C ASP A 499 7.80 16.26 2.15
N VAL A 500 7.64 15.65 3.32
CA VAL A 500 6.47 14.84 3.68
C VAL A 500 5.55 15.63 4.60
N THR A 501 4.28 15.74 4.23
CA THR A 501 3.26 16.37 5.08
C THR A 501 3.07 15.61 6.38
N LEU A 502 3.17 16.33 7.49
CA LEU A 502 2.93 15.78 8.81
C LEU A 502 1.43 15.61 9.04
N THR A 503 1.06 14.49 9.63
CA THR A 503 -0.31 14.18 10.01
C THR A 503 -0.36 13.88 11.49
N GLN A 504 -1.51 14.11 12.12
CA GLN A 504 -1.69 13.80 13.54
C GLN A 504 -1.44 12.32 13.86
N LYS A 505 -1.61 11.40 12.90
CA LYS A 505 -1.25 9.97 13.06
C LYS A 505 0.23 9.77 13.41
N ARG A 506 1.09 10.51 12.71
CA ARG A 506 2.56 10.48 12.87
C ARG A 506 3.02 11.40 14.01
N VAL A 507 2.44 12.59 14.11
CA VAL A 507 2.81 13.63 15.08
C VAL A 507 1.54 14.16 15.76
N PRO A 508 1.01 13.48 16.80
CA PRO A 508 -0.25 13.88 17.45
C PRO A 508 -0.23 15.30 18.01
N ARG A 509 0.94 15.80 18.45
CA ARG A 509 1.16 17.17 18.95
C ARG A 509 0.69 18.27 18.00
N LEU A 510 0.54 17.98 16.70
CA LEU A 510 -0.09 18.90 15.75
C LEU A 510 -1.45 19.43 16.25
N CYS A 511 -2.26 18.62 16.94
CA CYS A 511 -3.56 19.07 17.46
C CYS A 511 -3.47 20.19 18.52
N ARG A 512 -2.28 20.41 19.09
CA ARG A 512 -2.00 21.42 20.11
C ARG A 512 -1.53 22.75 19.54
N ILE A 513 -1.18 22.78 18.25
CA ILE A 513 -0.94 24.01 17.50
C ILE A 513 -2.29 24.64 17.19
N VAL A 514 -2.49 25.87 17.69
CA VAL A 514 -3.73 26.65 17.56
C VAL A 514 -3.53 27.74 16.52
N PRO A 515 -4.07 27.56 15.30
CA PRO A 515 -4.08 28.61 14.29
C PRO A 515 -5.13 29.67 14.59
N GLN A 516 -4.85 30.91 14.23
CA GLN A 516 -5.79 32.03 14.22
C GLN A 516 -5.57 32.86 12.95
N ILE A 517 -6.65 33.18 12.25
CA ILE A 517 -6.62 34.04 11.05
C ILE A 517 -7.08 35.44 11.47
N ASP A 518 -6.25 36.44 11.21
CA ASP A 518 -6.63 37.84 11.31
C ASP A 518 -6.77 38.42 9.90
N PHE A 519 -8.02 38.67 9.49
CA PHE A 519 -8.31 39.26 8.19
C PHE A 519 -7.96 40.75 8.11
N ALA A 520 -7.91 41.47 9.23
CA ALA A 520 -7.61 42.90 9.26
C ALA A 520 -6.11 43.14 9.00
N THR A 521 -5.25 42.33 9.61
CA THR A 521 -3.79 42.37 9.39
C THR A 521 -3.34 41.44 8.27
N SER A 522 -4.23 40.59 7.75
CA SER A 522 -3.93 39.55 6.77
C SER A 522 -2.82 38.60 7.24
N THR A 523 -2.85 38.17 8.51
CA THR A 523 -1.87 37.24 9.09
C THR A 523 -2.50 35.94 9.59
N LEU A 524 -1.69 34.88 9.59
CA LEU A 524 -1.92 33.63 10.29
C LEU A 524 -1.02 33.62 11.53
N ARG A 525 -1.62 33.64 12.72
CA ARG A 525 -0.91 33.42 13.99
C ARG A 525 -1.01 31.96 14.38
N LEU A 526 0.11 31.36 14.76
CA LEU A 526 0.20 30.03 15.33
C LEU A 526 0.63 30.16 16.80
N SER A 527 -0.06 29.45 17.69
CA SER A 527 0.29 29.37 19.11
C SER A 527 0.23 27.93 19.58
N SER A 528 0.79 27.64 20.75
CA SER A 528 0.73 26.31 21.36
C SER A 528 -0.03 26.36 22.69
N GLU A 529 -0.83 25.33 22.97
CA GLU A 529 -1.46 25.17 24.29
C GLU A 529 -0.43 24.92 25.41
N ASP A 530 0.78 24.46 25.09
CA ASP A 530 1.87 24.33 26.08
C ASP A 530 2.35 25.70 26.60
N GLU A 531 2.48 26.69 25.72
CA GLU A 531 2.95 28.04 26.06
C GLU A 531 1.94 28.82 26.93
N LYS A 532 0.64 28.57 26.76
CA LYS A 532 -0.40 29.19 27.61
C LYS A 532 -0.29 28.80 29.08
N ASN A 533 0.22 27.60 29.37
CA ASN A 533 0.37 27.11 30.74
C ASN A 533 1.60 27.70 31.45
N GLU A 534 2.57 28.24 30.70
CA GLU A 534 3.82 28.82 31.24
C GLU A 534 3.77 30.35 31.40
N GLY A 535 2.65 31.00 31.04
CA GLY A 535 2.41 32.42 31.30
C GLY A 535 3.06 33.41 30.32
N GLU A 536 3.71 32.94 29.26
CA GLU A 536 4.22 33.76 28.15
C GLU A 536 3.54 33.37 26.82
N GLU A 537 2.68 34.22 26.26
CA GLU A 537 2.12 34.01 24.91
C GLU A 537 3.18 34.25 23.82
N LYS A 538 3.98 33.23 23.49
CA LYS A 538 5.00 33.26 22.42
C LYS A 538 4.52 32.65 21.10
N GLY A 539 3.31 33.02 20.67
CA GLY A 539 2.84 32.65 19.32
C GLY A 539 3.69 33.29 18.21
N ILE A 540 3.70 32.68 17.03
CA ILE A 540 4.42 33.16 15.84
C ILE A 540 3.46 33.53 14.72
N GLU A 541 3.78 34.57 13.95
CA GLU A 541 2.94 35.10 12.88
C GLU A 541 3.60 34.96 11.51
N THR A 542 2.76 34.73 10.50
CA THR A 542 3.15 34.75 9.08
C THR A 542 2.05 35.41 8.24
N PRO A 543 2.37 36.10 7.13
CA PRO A 543 1.35 36.64 6.22
C PRO A 543 0.44 35.55 5.63
N LEU A 544 -0.86 35.84 5.45
CA LEU A 544 -1.82 34.98 4.75
C LEU A 544 -1.55 34.94 3.24
N THR A 545 -1.02 36.04 2.70
CA THR A 545 -0.64 36.22 1.29
C THR A 545 0.76 36.81 1.21
N SER A 546 1.57 36.34 0.27
CA SER A 546 2.86 36.95 -0.06
C SER A 546 2.61 38.23 -0.86
N SER A 547 3.21 39.35 -0.44
CA SER A 547 3.29 40.54 -1.30
C SER A 547 4.18 40.22 -2.51
N GLU A 548 3.74 40.56 -3.72
CA GLU A 548 4.39 40.19 -4.99
C GLU A 548 5.81 40.77 -5.21
N ASN A 549 6.44 41.39 -4.20
CA ASN A 549 7.71 42.10 -4.36
C ASN A 549 8.93 41.44 -3.69
N GLY A 550 8.81 40.19 -3.20
CA GLY A 550 9.93 39.43 -2.65
C GLY A 550 10.47 38.42 -3.67
N ARG A 551 11.73 38.58 -4.07
CA ARG A 551 12.53 37.69 -4.96
C ARG A 551 12.04 36.24 -4.95
N ILE A 552 11.77 35.71 -6.15
CA ILE A 552 11.51 34.30 -6.45
C ILE A 552 12.71 33.46 -5.95
N GLY A 553 12.68 33.07 -4.68
CA GLY A 553 13.43 31.93 -4.18
C GLY A 553 12.79 30.70 -4.81
N SER A 554 13.56 29.99 -5.64
CA SER A 554 13.26 28.70 -6.27
C SER A 554 11.87 28.15 -5.93
N ALA A 555 10.93 28.28 -6.87
CA ALA A 555 9.68 27.54 -6.84
C ALA A 555 10.01 26.04 -6.93
N ALA A 556 10.31 25.44 -5.79
CA ALA A 556 10.38 23.99 -5.65
C ALA A 556 8.94 23.49 -5.66
N ALA A 557 8.43 23.22 -6.86
CA ALA A 557 7.16 22.54 -7.05
C ALA A 557 7.25 21.14 -6.42
N ASN A 558 6.83 21.01 -5.16
CA ASN A 558 6.91 19.75 -4.43
C ASN A 558 5.51 19.25 -4.04
N ILE A 559 5.29 17.99 -4.39
CA ILE A 559 4.02 17.26 -4.45
C ILE A 559 3.59 16.84 -3.04
N VAL A 560 2.42 17.30 -2.59
CA VAL A 560 1.80 16.84 -1.33
C VAL A 560 0.68 15.84 -1.65
N CYS A 561 0.92 14.56 -1.34
CA CYS A 561 0.02 13.38 -1.38
C CYS A 561 -1.17 13.35 -2.38
N THR A 562 -1.11 12.37 -3.29
CA THR A 562 -2.16 11.86 -4.22
C THR A 562 -2.76 12.84 -5.23
N SER A 563 -2.79 14.14 -4.95
CA SER A 563 -3.11 15.20 -5.91
C SER A 563 -1.95 16.18 -5.96
N ASN A 564 -1.52 16.57 -7.16
CA ASN A 564 -0.39 17.48 -7.36
C ASN A 564 -0.74 18.91 -6.92
N ILE A 565 -0.78 19.17 -5.61
CA ILE A 565 -1.04 20.50 -5.05
C ILE A 565 0.28 21.27 -5.01
N GLN A 566 0.36 22.34 -5.80
CA GLN A 566 1.48 23.29 -5.75
C GLN A 566 1.41 24.10 -4.46
N SER A 567 2.54 24.20 -3.76
CA SER A 567 2.64 24.93 -2.49
C SER A 567 3.98 25.64 -2.33
N MET A 568 4.00 26.70 -1.55
CA MET A 568 5.16 27.53 -1.25
C MET A 568 5.48 27.53 0.25
N ASP A 569 6.76 27.67 0.60
CA ASP A 569 7.17 27.98 1.97
C ASP A 569 6.75 29.41 2.31
N VAL A 570 6.03 29.56 3.42
CA VAL A 570 5.56 30.86 3.91
C VAL A 570 6.09 31.21 5.30
N GLY A 571 6.70 30.25 6.00
CA GLY A 571 7.08 30.44 7.40
C GLY A 571 8.47 31.07 7.60
N GLY A 572 9.42 30.76 6.71
CA GLY A 572 10.82 31.14 6.91
C GLY A 572 11.45 30.48 8.15
N PRO A 573 12.71 30.84 8.48
CA PRO A 573 13.48 30.15 9.53
C PRO A 573 12.84 30.21 10.93
N SER A 574 12.29 31.36 11.33
CA SER A 574 11.70 31.53 12.66
C SER A 574 10.47 30.66 12.89
N VAL A 575 9.56 30.58 11.90
CA VAL A 575 8.39 29.69 11.96
C VAL A 575 8.83 28.23 11.91
N SER A 576 9.86 27.91 11.10
CA SER A 576 10.41 26.56 11.02
C SER A 576 10.99 26.08 12.36
N ASP A 577 11.77 26.93 13.02
CA ASP A 577 12.38 26.63 14.31
C ASP A 577 11.30 26.47 15.39
N TRP A 578 10.34 27.41 15.45
CA TRP A 578 9.22 27.34 16.38
C TRP A 578 8.38 26.08 16.19
N LEU A 579 8.01 25.73 14.95
CA LEU A 579 7.27 24.51 14.67
C LEU A 579 8.05 23.26 15.04
N SER A 580 9.36 23.23 14.77
CA SER A 580 10.19 22.07 15.06
C SER A 580 10.30 21.82 16.57
N ASP A 581 10.41 22.89 17.35
CA ASP A 581 10.43 22.86 18.81
C ASP A 581 9.07 22.41 19.38
N GLN A 582 7.97 23.05 18.98
CA GLN A 582 6.63 22.74 19.51
C GLN A 582 6.16 21.32 19.18
N LEU A 583 6.61 20.77 18.05
CA LEU A 583 6.26 19.42 17.60
C LEU A 583 7.24 18.33 18.05
N ASP A 584 8.38 18.71 18.63
CA ASP A 584 9.53 17.80 18.86
C ASP A 584 9.85 16.99 17.59
N PHE A 585 9.91 17.68 16.45
CA PHE A 585 10.07 17.07 15.14
C PHE A 585 10.98 17.92 14.25
N PRO A 586 12.08 17.38 13.71
CA PRO A 586 13.08 18.20 13.04
C PRO A 586 12.61 18.75 11.69
N ALA A 587 13.14 19.91 11.31
CA ALA A 587 13.00 20.53 10.00
C ALA A 587 11.53 20.70 9.54
N CYS A 588 10.66 21.14 10.45
CA CYS A 588 9.27 21.44 10.14
C CYS A 588 9.14 22.74 9.35
N VAL A 589 8.45 22.73 8.22
CA VAL A 589 8.24 23.89 7.36
C VAL A 589 6.74 24.10 7.15
N LEU A 590 6.29 25.35 7.28
CA LEU A 590 4.92 25.73 6.98
C LEU A 590 4.75 26.00 5.48
N ARG A 591 3.88 25.24 4.83
CA ARG A 591 3.55 25.36 3.41
C ARG A 591 2.14 25.91 3.22
N ARG A 592 1.96 26.70 2.17
CA ARG A 592 0.65 27.22 1.73
C ARG A 592 0.42 26.90 0.25
N VAL A 593 -0.81 26.56 -0.12
CA VAL A 593 -1.20 26.32 -1.52
C VAL A 593 -1.06 27.60 -2.38
N GLU A 594 -0.69 27.44 -3.67
CA GLU A 594 -0.59 28.56 -4.62
C GLU A 594 -1.99 29.02 -5.12
N GLY A 595 -2.28 30.32 -4.98
CA GLY A 595 -3.53 30.96 -5.40
C GLY A 595 -4.15 31.82 -4.29
N GLY A 596 -4.12 33.14 -4.44
CA GLY A 596 -4.73 34.06 -3.48
C GLY A 596 -6.26 33.98 -3.50
N GLY A 597 -6.87 33.74 -2.33
CA GLY A 597 -8.26 34.09 -2.00
C GLY A 597 -9.41 33.34 -2.69
N SER A 598 -9.23 32.79 -3.89
CA SER A 598 -10.27 32.01 -4.60
C SER A 598 -9.64 30.77 -5.21
N LEU A 599 -9.66 29.68 -4.44
CA LEU A 599 -9.14 28.38 -4.84
C LEU A 599 -10.30 27.53 -5.37
N SER A 600 -10.04 26.73 -6.40
CA SER A 600 -10.93 25.64 -6.80
C SER A 600 -10.87 24.51 -5.75
N PRO A 601 -11.89 23.63 -5.65
CA PRO A 601 -11.89 22.48 -4.73
C PRO A 601 -10.63 21.59 -4.86
N SER A 602 -10.02 21.58 -6.05
CA SER A 602 -8.80 20.85 -6.37
C SER A 602 -7.49 21.47 -5.84
N ARG A 603 -7.54 22.60 -5.10
CA ARG A 603 -6.34 23.35 -4.67
C ARG A 603 -6.23 23.61 -3.16
N SER A 604 -6.95 22.88 -2.31
CA SER A 604 -6.75 22.89 -0.85
C SER A 604 -6.15 21.57 -0.36
N PHE A 605 -5.51 21.55 0.81
CA PHE A 605 -5.00 20.31 1.42
C PHE A 605 -6.11 19.45 2.08
N SER A 606 -7.35 19.55 1.61
CA SER A 606 -8.44 18.64 1.98
C SER A 606 -8.18 17.23 1.41
N ASN A 607 -8.63 16.20 2.14
CA ASN A 607 -8.38 14.80 1.74
C ASN A 607 -9.39 14.35 0.68
N ASP A 608 -10.66 14.22 1.07
CA ASP A 608 -11.70 13.62 0.23
C ASP A 608 -12.76 14.64 -0.21
N SER A 609 -13.08 15.62 0.64
CA SER A 609 -14.11 16.62 0.38
C SER A 609 -13.85 17.93 1.15
N PRO A 610 -14.26 19.11 0.61
CA PRO A 610 -14.09 20.41 1.27
C PRO A 610 -14.81 20.55 2.61
N TYR A 611 -15.95 19.87 2.77
CA TYR A 611 -16.77 19.95 3.97
C TYR A 611 -17.04 18.55 4.52
N LEU A 612 -17.00 18.46 5.84
CA LEU A 612 -17.49 17.32 6.59
C LEU A 612 -18.63 17.79 7.50
N LEU A 613 -19.81 17.17 7.35
CA LEU A 613 -20.94 17.37 8.23
C LEU A 613 -21.09 16.19 9.20
N VAL A 614 -21.33 16.52 10.47
CA VAL A 614 -21.62 15.56 11.54
C VAL A 614 -22.91 15.95 12.25
N SER A 615 -23.75 14.97 12.55
CA SER A 615 -24.93 15.17 13.39
C SER A 615 -24.58 15.04 14.87
N TYR A 616 -25.02 16.02 15.67
CA TYR A 616 -24.85 16.02 17.12
C TYR A 616 -25.54 14.82 17.76
N SER A 617 -26.75 14.47 17.31
CA SER A 617 -27.52 13.35 17.86
C SER A 617 -26.87 11.99 17.56
N SER A 618 -26.27 11.83 16.37
CA SER A 618 -25.46 10.65 16.01
C SER A 618 -24.22 10.53 16.91
N ALA A 619 -23.55 11.66 17.15
CA ALA A 619 -22.38 11.71 18.04
C ALA A 619 -22.76 11.33 19.48
N ALA A 620 -23.86 11.89 19.99
CA ALA A 620 -24.34 11.63 21.35
C ALA A 620 -24.68 10.16 21.58
N VAL A 621 -25.30 9.49 20.60
CA VAL A 621 -25.57 8.04 20.69
C VAL A 621 -24.27 7.28 20.90
N ILE A 622 -23.23 7.56 20.11
CA ILE A 622 -21.98 6.79 20.19
C ILE A 622 -21.15 7.18 21.43
N SER A 623 -20.98 8.47 21.70
CA SER A 623 -20.14 8.94 22.80
C SER A 623 -20.66 8.47 24.17
N SER A 624 -21.99 8.34 24.31
CA SER A 624 -22.62 7.80 25.52
C SER A 624 -22.20 6.36 25.83
N THR A 625 -21.85 5.56 24.82
CA THR A 625 -21.41 4.16 25.01
C THR A 625 -20.06 4.03 25.68
N ILE A 626 -19.25 5.11 25.65
CA ILE A 626 -17.92 5.17 26.26
C ILE A 626 -17.81 6.25 27.34
N GLY A 627 -18.93 6.88 27.72
CA GLY A 627 -18.95 7.96 28.72
C GLY A 627 -18.13 9.19 28.31
N MET A 628 -17.96 9.43 27.00
CA MET A 628 -17.24 10.59 26.47
C MET A 628 -18.21 11.75 26.23
N GLU A 629 -17.79 12.96 26.57
CA GLU A 629 -18.55 14.17 26.28
C GLU A 629 -18.78 14.32 24.78
N VAL A 630 -20.00 14.71 24.40
CA VAL A 630 -20.43 14.74 22.99
C VAL A 630 -19.53 15.66 22.16
N ASP A 631 -19.22 16.85 22.68
CA ASP A 631 -18.37 17.81 21.97
C ASP A 631 -16.92 17.34 21.86
N GLU A 632 -16.41 16.61 22.86
CA GLU A 632 -15.09 16.00 22.76
C GLU A 632 -15.06 14.97 21.64
N TYR A 633 -16.05 14.08 21.61
CA TYR A 633 -16.19 13.08 20.58
C TYR A 633 -16.31 13.71 19.18
N ILE A 634 -17.16 14.73 19.01
CA ILE A 634 -17.33 15.48 17.76
C ILE A 634 -15.99 16.09 17.29
N ARG A 635 -15.23 16.74 18.17
CA ARG A 635 -13.94 17.37 17.81
C ARG A 635 -12.94 16.37 17.24
N ARG A 636 -12.95 15.12 17.69
CA ARG A 636 -12.06 14.05 17.17
C ARG A 636 -12.32 13.73 15.69
N PHE A 637 -13.53 13.96 15.19
CA PHE A 637 -13.88 13.80 13.77
C PHE A 637 -13.48 14.97 12.88
N ARG A 638 -13.12 16.09 13.49
CA ARG A 638 -12.75 17.34 12.84
C ARG A 638 -13.76 17.81 11.77
N PRO A 639 -15.07 17.91 12.11
CA PRO A 639 -16.10 18.34 11.17
C PRO A 639 -15.97 19.82 10.84
N ASN A 640 -16.43 20.24 9.67
CA ASN A 640 -16.59 21.66 9.36
C ASN A 640 -17.95 22.18 9.85
N ILE A 641 -18.98 21.34 9.79
CA ILE A 641 -20.36 21.69 10.13
C ILE A 641 -20.90 20.63 11.08
N VAL A 642 -21.39 21.07 12.24
CA VAL A 642 -22.14 20.23 13.18
C VAL A 642 -23.60 20.67 13.12
N VAL A 643 -24.52 19.71 13.04
CA VAL A 643 -25.96 20.00 13.00
C VAL A 643 -26.70 19.36 14.17
N SER A 644 -27.68 20.07 14.71
CA SER A 644 -28.56 19.60 15.79
C SER A 644 -30.02 19.62 15.33
N GLY A 645 -30.84 18.74 15.91
CA GLY A 645 -32.26 18.58 15.55
C GLY A 645 -32.55 17.46 14.53
N LEU A 646 -31.52 16.79 14.00
CA LEU A 646 -31.69 15.59 13.18
C LEU A 646 -31.88 14.34 14.05
N PRO A 647 -32.71 13.36 13.64
CA PRO A 647 -32.65 12.00 14.18
C PRO A 647 -31.24 11.40 14.02
N PRO A 648 -30.76 10.58 14.98
CA PRO A 648 -29.45 9.93 14.86
C PRO A 648 -29.31 9.15 13.55
N PHE A 649 -28.18 9.33 12.89
CA PHE A 649 -27.72 8.69 11.66
C PHE A 649 -28.51 9.02 10.40
N ILE A 650 -29.49 9.92 10.45
CA ILE A 650 -30.30 10.25 9.29
C ILE A 650 -29.49 10.91 8.17
N GLU A 651 -28.35 11.53 8.50
CA GLU A 651 -27.43 12.14 7.55
C GLU A 651 -26.88 11.14 6.54
N ASP A 652 -26.84 9.84 6.87
CA ASP A 652 -26.33 8.79 5.99
C ASP A 652 -27.21 8.52 4.76
N GLU A 653 -28.49 8.90 4.83
CA GLU A 653 -29.48 8.71 3.77
C GLU A 653 -29.71 9.99 2.95
N ALA A 654 -29.03 11.07 3.32
CA ALA A 654 -29.12 12.34 2.63
C ALA A 654 -28.48 12.27 1.25
N GLU A 655 -29.14 12.83 0.25
CA GLU A 655 -28.53 13.11 -1.05
C GLU A 655 -28.16 14.58 -1.19
N GLU A 656 -28.99 15.48 -0.64
CA GLU A 656 -28.73 16.91 -0.62
C GLU A 656 -29.03 17.51 0.77
N ILE A 657 -28.28 18.56 1.10
CA ILE A 657 -28.44 19.33 2.32
C ILE A 657 -28.50 20.81 1.93
N ASN A 658 -29.56 21.50 2.33
CA ASN A 658 -29.70 22.94 2.16
C ASN A 658 -29.47 23.66 3.49
N ILE A 659 -28.56 24.63 3.51
CA ILE A 659 -28.26 25.46 4.70
C ILE A 659 -28.53 26.92 4.35
N ASP A 660 -29.62 27.49 4.86
CA ASP A 660 -30.08 28.86 4.57
C ASP A 660 -30.03 29.26 3.07
N GLY A 661 -30.36 28.32 2.17
CA GLY A 661 -30.37 28.54 0.72
C GLY A 661 -29.09 28.08 0.00
N HIS A 662 -28.04 27.70 0.73
CA HIS A 662 -26.83 27.09 0.17
C HIS A 662 -27.04 25.59 -0.02
N LEU A 663 -27.00 25.11 -1.27
CA LEU A 663 -27.26 23.71 -1.61
C LEU A 663 -25.96 22.90 -1.65
N PHE A 664 -25.92 21.83 -0.87
CA PHE A 664 -24.82 20.88 -0.79
C PHE A 664 -25.25 19.51 -1.31
N GLU A 665 -24.44 18.92 -2.17
CA GLU A 665 -24.51 17.52 -2.57
C GLU A 665 -23.77 16.65 -1.55
N VAL A 666 -24.37 15.53 -1.17
CA VAL A 666 -23.75 14.53 -0.31
C VAL A 666 -22.92 13.57 -1.17
N MET A 667 -21.60 13.64 -1.02
CA MET A 667 -20.64 12.86 -1.79
C MET A 667 -20.51 11.41 -1.29
N GLY A 668 -20.95 11.14 -0.06
CA GLY A 668 -20.90 9.81 0.56
C GLY A 668 -20.52 9.86 2.04
N LYS A 669 -20.54 8.68 2.68
CA LYS A 669 -20.19 8.51 4.10
C LYS A 669 -18.68 8.66 4.30
N CYS A 670 -18.27 9.30 5.39
CA CYS A 670 -16.87 9.51 5.71
C CYS A 670 -16.30 8.29 6.47
N VAL A 671 -15.39 7.54 5.82
CA VAL A 671 -14.66 6.42 6.42
C VAL A 671 -13.64 6.95 7.44
N ARG A 672 -13.66 6.40 8.66
CA ARG A 672 -12.82 6.84 9.77
C ARG A 672 -11.68 5.86 10.04
N CYS A 673 -10.60 6.41 10.57
CA CYS A 673 -9.37 5.69 10.90
C CYS A 673 -8.84 6.13 12.26
N GLU A 674 -7.66 5.66 12.66
CA GLU A 674 -6.98 6.00 13.93
C GLU A 674 -6.86 7.50 14.22
N MET A 675 -7.04 8.37 13.21
CA MET A 675 -7.09 9.81 13.37
C MET A 675 -8.06 10.26 14.47
N ILE A 676 -9.23 9.62 14.57
CA ILE A 676 -10.24 9.99 15.58
C ILE A 676 -9.89 9.48 16.99
N CYS A 677 -8.81 8.71 17.14
CA CYS A 677 -8.34 8.26 18.44
C CYS A 677 -7.50 9.33 19.14
N ILE A 678 -7.21 10.45 18.48
CA ILE A 678 -6.39 11.51 19.05
C ILE A 678 -7.30 12.48 19.78
N ASP A 679 -7.14 12.57 21.10
CA ASP A 679 -7.73 13.65 21.89
C ASP A 679 -7.21 14.97 21.33
N GLN A 680 -8.12 15.77 20.78
CA GLN A 680 -7.71 17.02 20.13
C GLN A 680 -7.13 18.02 21.13
N SER A 681 -7.46 17.92 22.42
CA SER A 681 -6.98 18.78 23.50
C SER A 681 -5.54 18.46 23.92
N THR A 682 -5.25 17.19 24.22
CA THR A 682 -3.97 16.75 24.77
C THR A 682 -3.01 16.19 23.72
N GLY A 683 -3.53 15.63 22.62
CA GLY A 683 -2.76 14.86 21.64
C GLY A 683 -2.57 13.39 22.02
N ASP A 684 -3.15 12.95 23.15
CA ASP A 684 -3.08 11.56 23.57
C ASP A 684 -3.88 10.66 22.63
N LYS A 685 -3.37 9.43 22.43
CA LYS A 685 -4.06 8.40 21.66
C LYS A 685 -4.93 7.54 22.58
N ASP A 686 -6.23 7.58 22.35
CA ASP A 686 -7.25 6.78 23.00
C ASP A 686 -8.11 6.07 21.93
N PRO A 687 -8.07 4.72 21.84
CA PRO A 687 -8.80 3.96 20.83
C PRO A 687 -10.31 3.89 21.09
N ALA A 688 -10.80 4.30 22.27
CA ALA A 688 -12.20 4.15 22.66
C ALA A 688 -13.17 4.74 21.63
N ALA A 689 -12.83 5.90 21.06
CA ALA A 689 -13.68 6.55 20.06
C ALA A 689 -13.89 5.70 18.78
N LEU A 690 -12.83 5.09 18.24
CA LEU A 690 -12.93 4.26 17.03
C LEU A 690 -13.57 2.90 17.31
N LEU A 691 -13.33 2.34 18.50
CA LEU A 691 -13.98 1.10 18.94
C LEU A 691 -15.49 1.31 19.14
N ALA A 692 -15.90 2.40 19.81
CA ALA A 692 -17.30 2.76 20.01
C ALA A 692 -18.04 2.98 18.69
N LEU A 693 -17.40 3.69 17.75
CA LEU A 693 -17.94 3.89 16.41
C LEU A 693 -18.17 2.56 15.71
N ARG A 694 -17.15 1.70 15.70
CA ARG A 694 -17.22 0.38 15.08
C ARG A 694 -18.34 -0.48 15.68
N GLU A 695 -18.46 -0.52 17.01
CA GLU A 695 -19.51 -1.29 17.69
C GLU A 695 -20.91 -0.75 17.40
N SER A 696 -21.06 0.58 17.28
CA SER A 696 -22.33 1.24 16.97
C SER A 696 -22.75 1.07 15.50
N ARG A 697 -21.81 0.77 14.60
CA ARG A 697 -21.99 0.74 13.14
C ARG A 697 -21.84 -0.67 12.53
N LYS A 698 -22.16 -1.71 13.31
CA LYS A 698 -22.02 -3.12 12.87
C LYS A 698 -22.68 -3.38 11.52
N GLY A 699 -21.86 -3.81 10.55
CA GLY A 699 -22.31 -4.15 9.19
C GLY A 699 -22.38 -2.97 8.21
N GLU A 700 -22.10 -1.75 8.65
CA GLU A 700 -22.17 -0.53 7.82
C GLU A 700 -20.80 0.13 7.59
N GLY A 701 -19.71 -0.53 8.01
CA GLY A 701 -18.35 0.00 7.96
C GLY A 701 -18.04 0.95 9.11
N ILE A 702 -16.77 1.35 9.23
CA ILE A 702 -16.34 2.35 10.24
C ILE A 702 -16.53 3.75 9.66
N THR A 703 -17.78 4.16 9.45
CA THR A 703 -18.14 5.46 8.87
C THR A 703 -18.86 6.35 9.86
N PHE A 704 -18.58 7.65 9.84
CA PHE A 704 -19.29 8.64 10.65
C PHE A 704 -19.30 10.01 9.99
N GLY A 705 -20.49 10.61 9.86
CA GLY A 705 -20.69 11.87 9.14
C GLY A 705 -20.60 11.70 7.63
N VAL A 706 -20.97 12.76 6.91
CA VAL A 706 -21.06 12.77 5.45
C VAL A 706 -20.20 13.87 4.84
N TYR A 707 -19.60 13.54 3.70
CA TYR A 707 -18.86 14.50 2.90
C TYR A 707 -19.81 15.34 2.07
N LEU A 708 -19.64 16.66 2.10
CA LEU A 708 -20.46 17.59 1.35
C LEU A 708 -19.64 18.35 0.31
N ARG A 709 -20.27 18.60 -0.84
CA ARG A 709 -19.79 19.51 -1.87
C ARG A 709 -20.85 20.56 -2.15
N GLU A 710 -20.51 21.83 -2.05
CA GLU A 710 -21.45 22.89 -2.44
C GLU A 710 -21.69 22.84 -3.96
N ARG A 711 -22.95 22.89 -4.39
CA ARG A 711 -23.27 23.08 -5.82
C ARG A 711 -23.01 24.53 -6.20
N GLU A 712 -22.35 24.74 -7.34
CA GLU A 712 -21.95 26.07 -7.80
C GLU A 712 -23.14 27.04 -7.80
N SER A 713 -23.02 28.14 -7.05
CA SER A 713 -23.92 29.28 -7.15
C SER A 713 -23.20 30.39 -7.89
N GLN A 714 -23.81 30.91 -8.95
CA GLN A 714 -23.28 32.03 -9.77
C GLN A 714 -23.34 33.39 -9.05
N SER A 715 -23.48 33.41 -7.72
CA SER A 715 -23.58 34.66 -6.95
C SER A 715 -22.22 35.32 -6.75
N VAL A 716 -22.15 36.61 -7.06
CA VAL A 716 -20.96 37.48 -6.88
C VAL A 716 -20.87 38.02 -5.44
N THR A 717 -21.89 37.82 -4.60
CA THR A 717 -21.89 38.28 -3.21
C THR A 717 -21.16 37.31 -2.28
N PRO A 718 -20.47 37.80 -1.23
CA PRO A 718 -19.91 36.95 -0.18
C PRO A 718 -21.01 36.09 0.46
N ARG A 719 -20.82 34.77 0.43
CA ARG A 719 -21.76 33.79 0.98
C ARG A 719 -21.25 33.34 2.33
N PHE A 720 -22.13 33.21 3.31
CA PHE A 720 -21.76 32.83 4.68
C PHE A 720 -22.68 31.73 5.18
N ILE A 721 -22.12 30.82 5.99
CA ILE A 721 -22.91 29.97 6.88
C ILE A 721 -22.68 30.46 8.30
N SER A 722 -23.74 30.45 9.09
CA SER A 722 -23.69 30.87 10.49
C SER A 722 -24.20 29.78 11.41
N GLN A 723 -23.75 29.82 12.66
CA GLN A 723 -24.39 29.10 13.74
C GLN A 723 -25.87 29.51 13.82
N GLY A 724 -26.75 28.53 14.00
CA GLY A 724 -28.20 28.71 14.00
C GLY A 724 -28.85 28.70 12.61
N SER A 725 -28.09 28.67 11.52
CA SER A 725 -28.62 28.55 10.16
C SER A 725 -29.55 27.34 10.03
N ASN A 726 -30.66 27.50 9.29
CA ASN A 726 -31.63 26.42 9.11
C ASN A 726 -31.07 25.38 8.15
N VAL A 727 -31.23 24.10 8.50
CA VAL A 727 -30.78 22.96 7.72
C VAL A 727 -31.98 22.14 7.29
N ILE A 728 -32.05 21.85 5.99
CA ILE A 728 -33.07 20.98 5.38
C ILE A 728 -32.34 19.85 4.66
N LEU A 729 -32.76 18.61 4.90
CA LEU A 729 -32.18 17.39 4.33
C LEU A 729 -33.21 16.72 3.41
N SER A 730 -32.79 16.29 2.22
CA SER A 730 -33.61 15.51 1.26
C SER A 730 -32.98 14.14 0.95
N ARG A 731 -33.82 13.13 0.68
CA ARG A 731 -33.40 11.76 0.34
C ARG A 731 -33.74 11.38 -1.11
N LYS A 732 -33.21 10.25 -1.56
CA LYS A 732 -33.34 9.67 -2.91
C LYS A 732 -34.77 9.38 -3.40
N HIS A 733 -35.74 9.32 -2.49
CA HIS A 733 -37.11 8.88 -2.78
C HIS A 733 -38.17 9.94 -2.50
N ASP A 734 -37.73 11.20 -2.35
CA ASP A 734 -38.55 12.34 -1.95
C ASP A 734 -38.83 13.31 -3.10
#